data_AF-A0A7V6LGB2-F1
#
_entry.id   AF-A0A7V6LGB2-F1
#
_cell.length_a   1.000
_cell.length_b   1.000
_cell.length_c   1.000
_cell.angle_alpha   90.00
_cell.angle_beta   90.00
_cell.angle_gamma   90.00
#
_symmetry.space_group_name_H-M   'P 1'
#
loop_
_entity.id
_entity.type
_entity.pdbx_description
1 polymer ?
#
loop_
_entity_poly.entity_id
_entity_poly.type
_entity_poly.pdbx_seq_one_letter_code
_entity_poly.pdbx_strand_id
1 'polypeptide(L)'
;MPVFHGRDAHVTGDFARAPLISRAAAVLLCAALRCTAAETPILPPFPAAAEIRAGEATLPAEAAPDGLRLPVRFDGPHERVYWDIPLPARIPKTATALQLTLSCTDAAPIRGLSIHLQSGKGWYNASPAFTSGQRRRLDLPRGIFQPEGRPGPWKKSHTLRISAWKQSAGTTLITLNAASARTDAVAIVRASDTTAPGETALADALTDRCVRLLAKADIPCTVIDDSLDALDPYTLLLLPYSPTLPSRQLSRLTRFVDRNGRIIVFYNASPQLAASLGLRPGTWQGSEPAQPWSALICDPSRLPGAPARVPHVTTSIIPPSVRPGTDARVVATWADDTGRNTDIPACALTPRGVWFAHVPPLAYPSAAALMNTLARSLCPNLGLAPLPPPAAPAPLPAATVANEMRAAWNPLPTARHPRGWRGLLDQLAAHRVNTLFVHWQSAATPLYTQSGRRASVDTLAEALTAADRHKTALHAWVTCWTLEGAAPALITRLTREDRLMRDAAGNTLPWLCPSLPENRVLLIDSLRTLARRGVAGIHLDYVRYPETTGCYAPATRKAFEAARGQPVAAWPADVLPGGALAAPFAEFRRATMTTFIRELRAALRDAAPEVSLSAAVFPTPAAAAAHGQAWPEWLRDGLIDFACPMIYTESPADFNAQLAACLAAAPADKLVPGLGSGADECQFDAVTAALQIAETRRRRLAGFAFFAVDDELTGSLLPTLFPAP
;
A
#
# COMPACT_ATOMS: atom_id res chain seq x y z
N MET A 1 -27.57 -60.67 -4.17
CA MET A 1 -27.43 -62.10 -4.54
C MET A 1 -27.23 -62.19 -6.04
N PRO A 2 -26.24 -62.94 -6.57
CA PRO A 2 -24.93 -63.36 -6.05
C PRO A 2 -23.77 -62.52 -6.70
N VAL A 3 -22.55 -62.31 -6.19
CA VAL A 3 -21.43 -63.06 -5.56
C VAL A 3 -20.44 -63.76 -6.52
N PHE A 4 -19.15 -63.52 -6.26
CA PHE A 4 -17.90 -64.31 -6.49
C PHE A 4 -16.99 -63.91 -7.68
N HIS A 5 -15.83 -63.28 -7.41
CA HIS A 5 -14.44 -63.83 -7.30
C HIS A 5 -13.84 -64.20 -8.67
N GLY A 6 -12.65 -63.78 -9.11
CA GLY A 6 -11.40 -63.50 -8.40
C GLY A 6 -10.33 -64.48 -8.92
N ARG A 7 -9.15 -64.01 -9.36
CA ARG A 7 -7.83 -64.66 -9.18
C ARG A 7 -6.73 -64.04 -10.07
N ASP A 8 -5.62 -63.74 -9.39
CA ASP A 8 -4.28 -63.53 -9.91
C ASP A 8 -3.69 -64.79 -10.56
N ALA A 9 -2.77 -64.61 -11.50
CA ALA A 9 -1.61 -65.47 -11.68
C ALA A 9 -0.48 -64.73 -12.42
N HIS A 10 0.74 -65.01 -11.98
CA HIS A 10 1.98 -64.28 -12.22
C HIS A 10 2.92 -65.09 -13.13
N VAL A 11 3.73 -64.37 -13.94
CA VAL A 11 5.12 -64.67 -14.41
C VAL A 11 5.35 -65.69 -15.54
N THR A 12 5.93 -65.24 -16.67
CA THR A 12 7.33 -65.53 -17.12
C THR A 12 7.63 -64.96 -18.52
N GLY A 13 8.67 -64.12 -18.64
CA GLY A 13 9.84 -64.30 -19.53
C GLY A 13 9.74 -64.27 -21.07
N ASP A 14 10.34 -63.20 -21.63
CA ASP A 14 11.38 -63.19 -22.68
C ASP A 14 11.13 -62.82 -24.17
N PHE A 15 11.86 -61.76 -24.56
CA PHE A 15 12.46 -61.35 -25.84
C PHE A 15 11.69 -61.50 -27.18
N ALA A 16 11.36 -60.36 -27.81
CA ALA A 16 12.15 -59.76 -28.90
C ALA A 16 11.35 -58.83 -29.85
N ARG A 17 12.01 -57.74 -30.26
CA ARG A 17 11.79 -56.86 -31.44
C ARG A 17 10.72 -55.76 -31.37
N ALA A 18 11.21 -54.56 -31.07
CA ALA A 18 10.56 -53.27 -31.34
C ALA A 18 10.72 -52.84 -32.81
N PRO A 19 9.73 -52.19 -33.44
CA PRO A 19 9.93 -51.45 -34.67
C PRO A 19 10.39 -50.01 -34.37
N LEU A 20 11.38 -49.55 -35.13
CA LEU A 20 11.93 -48.20 -35.13
C LEU A 20 10.86 -47.16 -35.49
N ILE A 21 10.48 -46.32 -34.53
CA ILE A 21 9.74 -45.08 -34.79
C ILE A 21 10.76 -43.95 -35.01
N SER A 22 10.65 -43.33 -36.17
CA SER A 22 11.47 -42.23 -36.68
C SER A 22 11.58 -41.05 -35.69
N ARG A 23 12.81 -40.51 -35.55
CA ARG A 23 13.21 -39.34 -34.75
C ARG A 23 12.46 -38.02 -35.08
N ALA A 24 11.54 -38.01 -36.03
CA ALA A 24 10.79 -36.81 -36.44
C ALA A 24 9.52 -36.54 -35.60
N ALA A 25 9.02 -37.51 -34.82
CA ALA A 25 7.80 -37.34 -34.02
C ALA A 25 8.01 -36.85 -32.57
N ALA A 26 9.26 -36.76 -32.10
CA ALA A 26 9.60 -36.34 -30.73
C ALA A 26 9.82 -34.82 -30.58
N VAL A 27 9.70 -34.03 -31.65
CA VAL A 27 10.00 -32.58 -31.65
C VAL A 27 8.76 -31.69 -31.47
N LEU A 28 7.55 -32.26 -31.35
CA LEU A 28 6.31 -31.46 -31.34
C LEU A 28 5.42 -31.58 -30.09
N LEU A 29 5.89 -32.19 -28.99
CA LEU A 29 5.11 -32.29 -27.75
C LEU A 29 5.87 -31.95 -26.46
N CYS A 30 6.73 -30.92 -26.51
CA CYS A 30 7.11 -30.15 -25.31
C CYS A 30 6.59 -28.72 -25.47
N ALA A 31 5.26 -28.55 -25.52
CA ALA A 31 4.68 -27.30 -25.10
C ALA A 31 5.02 -27.18 -23.60
N ALA A 32 6.11 -26.49 -23.30
CA ALA A 32 6.48 -26.17 -21.92
C ALA A 32 5.26 -25.51 -21.28
N LEU A 33 4.62 -26.22 -20.35
CA LEU A 33 3.66 -25.63 -19.42
C LEU A 33 4.40 -24.47 -18.74
N ARG A 34 4.05 -23.24 -19.13
CA ARG A 34 4.68 -22.04 -18.58
C ARG A 34 4.10 -21.81 -17.19
N CYS A 35 4.74 -22.39 -16.17
CA CYS A 35 4.47 -22.05 -14.78
C CYS A 35 4.54 -20.54 -14.56
N THR A 36 3.74 -20.01 -13.64
CA THR A 36 3.74 -18.59 -13.19
C THR A 36 5.13 -18.04 -12.96
N ALA A 37 5.96 -18.87 -12.35
CA ALA A 37 7.36 -18.65 -12.14
C ALA A 37 8.12 -19.96 -12.42
N ALA A 38 9.23 -19.86 -13.15
CA ALA A 38 10.21 -20.93 -13.24
C ALA A 38 11.41 -20.59 -12.35
N GLU A 39 11.78 -21.50 -11.45
CA GLU A 39 12.94 -21.35 -10.58
C GLU A 39 14.12 -22.15 -11.14
N THR A 40 15.23 -21.46 -11.40
CA THR A 40 16.49 -22.08 -11.80
C THR A 40 17.44 -22.07 -10.61
N PRO A 41 17.84 -23.23 -10.05
CA PRO A 41 18.79 -23.26 -8.95
C PRO A 41 20.16 -22.71 -9.39
N ILE A 42 20.77 -21.88 -8.53
CA ILE A 42 22.13 -21.35 -8.70
C ILE A 42 23.06 -21.98 -7.66
N LEU A 43 22.59 -22.07 -6.41
CA LEU A 43 23.25 -22.74 -5.29
C LEU A 43 22.19 -23.58 -4.56
N PRO A 44 22.49 -24.83 -4.14
CA PRO A 44 23.75 -25.59 -4.32
C PRO A 44 24.04 -26.05 -5.78
N PRO A 45 25.25 -26.56 -6.09
CA PRO A 45 26.38 -26.82 -5.17
C PRO A 45 26.98 -25.53 -4.62
N PHE A 46 27.37 -25.53 -3.34
CA PHE A 46 28.10 -24.41 -2.75
C PHE A 46 29.59 -24.47 -3.13
N PRO A 47 30.24 -23.33 -3.40
CA PRO A 47 31.69 -23.29 -3.59
C PRO A 47 32.40 -23.72 -2.29
N ALA A 48 33.66 -24.15 -2.41
CA ALA A 48 34.44 -24.50 -1.24
C ALA A 48 34.64 -23.25 -0.35
N ALA A 49 34.69 -23.44 0.98
CA ALA A 49 34.90 -22.36 1.95
C ALA A 49 36.13 -21.48 1.60
N ALA A 50 37.20 -22.09 1.06
CA ALA A 50 38.41 -21.40 0.63
C ALA A 50 38.25 -20.51 -0.61
N GLU A 51 37.22 -20.72 -1.43
CA GLU A 51 36.91 -19.91 -2.61
C GLU A 51 36.06 -18.68 -2.27
N ILE A 52 35.46 -18.66 -1.08
CA ILE A 52 34.63 -17.56 -0.60
C ILE A 52 35.53 -16.52 0.05
N ARG A 53 35.56 -15.33 -0.53
CA ARG A 53 36.35 -14.23 0.02
C ARG A 53 35.56 -13.53 1.12
N ALA A 54 36.05 -13.64 2.35
CA ALA A 54 35.57 -12.85 3.48
C ALA A 54 36.11 -11.41 3.40
N GLY A 55 35.29 -10.44 3.80
CA GLY A 55 35.68 -9.04 3.92
C GLY A 55 36.68 -8.78 5.04
N GLU A 56 37.11 -7.52 5.16
CA GLU A 56 37.98 -7.09 6.25
C GLU A 56 37.34 -7.38 7.61
N ALA A 57 38.11 -7.98 8.53
CA ALA A 57 37.67 -8.42 9.86
C ALA A 57 36.43 -9.34 9.87
N THR A 58 36.11 -9.97 8.74
CA THR A 58 35.00 -10.93 8.61
C THR A 58 35.53 -12.34 8.81
N LEU A 59 34.84 -13.15 9.62
CA LEU A 59 35.18 -14.57 9.79
C LEU A 59 34.92 -15.33 8.47
N PRO A 60 35.77 -16.33 8.12
CA PRO A 60 35.55 -17.17 6.95
C PRO A 60 34.18 -17.85 6.95
N ALA A 61 33.64 -18.12 5.77
CA ALA A 61 32.44 -18.94 5.65
C ALA A 61 32.76 -20.42 5.95
N GLU A 62 31.79 -21.15 6.48
CA GLU A 62 31.93 -22.57 6.81
C GLU A 62 30.93 -23.40 6.00
N ALA A 63 31.40 -24.50 5.41
CA ALA A 63 30.50 -25.44 4.73
C ALA A 63 29.75 -26.29 5.76
N ALA A 64 28.44 -26.44 5.58
CA ALA A 64 27.60 -27.29 6.42
C ALA A 64 26.61 -28.10 5.56
N PRO A 65 26.06 -29.22 6.09
CA PRO A 65 25.11 -30.06 5.34
C PRO A 65 23.83 -29.31 4.91
N ASP A 66 23.46 -28.27 5.64
CA ASP A 66 22.24 -27.48 5.46
C ASP A 66 22.46 -26.18 4.68
N GLY A 67 23.70 -25.86 4.30
CA GLY A 67 24.05 -24.67 3.51
C GLY A 67 25.43 -24.10 3.83
N LEU A 68 25.65 -22.86 3.42
CA LEU A 68 26.87 -22.11 3.72
C LEU A 68 26.67 -21.23 4.95
N ARG A 69 27.44 -21.49 6.01
CA ARG A 69 27.42 -20.73 7.27
C ARG A 69 28.28 -19.48 7.15
N LEU A 70 27.74 -18.34 7.54
CA LEU A 70 28.30 -17.00 7.45
C LEU A 70 28.34 -16.37 8.86
N PRO A 71 29.44 -16.56 9.63
CA PRO A 71 29.50 -16.13 11.02
C PRO A 71 29.61 -14.61 11.15
N VAL A 72 28.61 -13.96 11.76
CA VAL A 72 28.58 -12.52 11.98
C VAL A 72 29.17 -12.20 13.36
N ARG A 73 30.14 -11.28 13.39
CA ARG A 73 30.77 -10.80 14.65
C ARG A 73 30.92 -9.29 14.63
N PHE A 74 30.29 -8.60 15.58
CA PHE A 74 30.28 -7.14 15.70
C PHE A 74 30.89 -6.60 16.99
N ASP A 75 31.84 -7.34 17.58
CA ASP A 75 32.54 -6.92 18.81
C ASP A 75 33.55 -5.78 18.57
N GLY A 76 33.99 -5.58 17.32
CA GLY A 76 34.96 -4.54 16.93
C GLY A 76 34.33 -3.25 16.39
N PRO A 77 35.16 -2.31 15.88
CA PRO A 77 34.70 -1.02 15.35
C PRO A 77 34.04 -1.12 13.95
N HIS A 78 34.05 -2.29 13.33
CA HIS A 78 33.52 -2.49 11.98
C HIS A 78 31.99 -2.46 11.96
N GLU A 79 31.44 -1.64 11.07
CA GLU A 79 29.99 -1.50 10.86
C GLU A 79 29.41 -2.51 9.87
N ARG A 80 30.26 -3.27 9.18
CA ARG A 80 29.86 -4.21 8.13
C ARG A 80 30.80 -5.41 8.06
N VAL A 81 30.21 -6.59 7.90
CA VAL A 81 30.90 -7.83 7.52
C VAL A 81 30.29 -8.38 6.22
N TYR A 82 31.08 -9.03 5.37
CA TYR A 82 30.56 -9.56 4.10
C TYR A 82 31.31 -10.78 3.57
N TRP A 83 30.62 -11.55 2.73
CA TRP A 83 31.16 -12.71 2.02
C TRP A 83 30.88 -12.60 0.54
N ASP A 84 31.93 -12.71 -0.27
CA ASP A 84 31.88 -12.83 -1.72
C ASP A 84 31.85 -14.30 -2.11
N ILE A 85 30.68 -14.76 -2.54
CA ILE A 85 30.40 -16.16 -2.87
C ILE A 85 30.42 -16.29 -4.41
N PRO A 86 31.39 -17.03 -4.99
CA PRO A 86 31.39 -17.33 -6.43
C PRO A 86 30.11 -18.06 -6.84
N LEU A 87 29.51 -17.65 -7.97
CA LEU A 87 28.34 -18.31 -8.53
C LEU A 87 28.78 -19.41 -9.52
N PRO A 88 28.50 -20.70 -9.27
CA PRO A 88 28.90 -21.78 -10.16
C PRO A 88 28.04 -21.83 -11.43
N ALA A 89 26.80 -21.35 -11.35
CA ALA A 89 25.87 -21.25 -12.46
C ALA A 89 25.59 -19.78 -12.82
N ARG A 90 25.37 -19.54 -14.12
CA ARG A 90 24.97 -18.21 -14.60
C ARG A 90 23.49 -17.97 -14.31
N ILE A 91 23.17 -16.72 -13.99
CA ILE A 91 21.79 -16.27 -13.91
C ILE A 91 21.16 -16.30 -15.32
N PRO A 92 20.01 -16.96 -15.54
CA PRO A 92 19.33 -16.97 -16.82
C PRO A 92 19.07 -15.56 -17.37
N LYS A 93 19.15 -15.39 -18.69
CA LYS A 93 18.83 -14.09 -19.33
C LYS A 93 17.40 -13.64 -19.03
N THR A 94 16.49 -14.58 -18.87
CA THR A 94 15.06 -14.35 -18.59
C THR A 94 14.77 -14.14 -17.11
N ALA A 95 15.76 -14.28 -16.23
CA ALA A 95 15.55 -14.13 -14.80
C ALA A 95 15.03 -12.73 -14.46
N THR A 96 13.90 -12.69 -13.78
CA THR A 96 13.20 -11.51 -13.30
C THR A 96 13.45 -11.23 -11.84
N ALA A 97 13.90 -12.23 -11.05
CA ALA A 97 14.29 -12.05 -9.66
C ALA A 97 15.44 -12.99 -9.25
N LEU A 98 16.20 -12.60 -8.23
CA LEU A 98 17.07 -13.47 -7.46
C LEU A 98 16.33 -13.87 -6.18
N GLN A 99 16.41 -15.13 -5.78
CA GLN A 99 15.78 -15.64 -4.57
C GLN A 99 16.83 -16.26 -3.67
N LEU A 100 16.87 -15.86 -2.41
CA LEU A 100 17.81 -16.38 -1.41
C LEU A 100 17.03 -17.05 -0.29
N THR A 101 17.41 -18.26 0.10
CA THR A 101 16.88 -18.90 1.30
C THR A 101 17.91 -18.78 2.40
N LEU A 102 17.59 -18.06 3.47
CA LEU A 102 18.47 -17.77 4.58
C LEU A 102 17.90 -18.31 5.90
N SER A 103 18.75 -18.78 6.79
CA SER A 103 18.41 -19.07 8.19
C SER A 103 19.24 -18.20 9.13
N CYS A 104 18.59 -17.56 10.09
CA CYS A 104 19.22 -16.78 11.15
C CYS A 104 18.27 -16.73 12.33
N THR A 105 18.52 -17.46 13.40
CA THR A 105 17.58 -17.57 14.53
C THR A 105 17.65 -16.39 15.50
N ASP A 106 18.77 -15.67 15.51
CA ASP A 106 18.95 -14.44 16.30
C ASP A 106 19.53 -13.33 15.41
N ALA A 107 18.79 -12.27 15.18
CA ALA A 107 19.24 -11.12 14.39
C ALA A 107 19.58 -9.89 15.24
N ALA A 108 19.63 -9.99 16.57
CA ALA A 108 19.87 -8.84 17.45
C ALA A 108 21.12 -7.99 17.11
N PRO A 109 22.25 -8.58 16.65
CA PRO A 109 23.42 -7.81 16.23
C PRO A 109 23.28 -7.13 14.85
N ILE A 110 22.29 -7.50 14.04
CA ILE A 110 22.17 -7.13 12.62
C ILE A 110 21.06 -6.10 12.42
N ARG A 111 21.39 -4.93 11.85
CA ARG A 111 20.38 -3.91 11.51
C ARG A 111 19.72 -4.17 10.15
N GLY A 112 20.42 -4.88 9.27
CA GLY A 112 19.96 -5.19 7.92
C GLY A 112 21.00 -5.90 7.09
N LEU A 113 20.58 -6.38 5.93
CA LEU A 113 21.44 -7.00 4.93
C LEU A 113 21.55 -6.14 3.68
N SER A 114 22.68 -6.24 2.99
CA SER A 114 22.76 -5.86 1.58
C SER A 114 23.31 -6.97 0.72
N ILE A 115 22.67 -7.16 -0.43
CA ILE A 115 22.92 -8.21 -1.40
C ILE A 115 23.49 -7.56 -2.64
N HIS A 116 24.65 -8.03 -3.10
CA HIS A 116 25.25 -7.51 -4.33
C HIS A 116 25.54 -8.63 -5.32
N LEU A 117 25.41 -8.31 -6.60
CA LEU A 117 25.83 -9.16 -7.69
C LEU A 117 26.92 -8.46 -8.50
N GLN A 118 28.10 -9.06 -8.55
CA GLN A 118 29.20 -8.55 -9.36
C GLN A 118 29.01 -8.97 -10.81
N SER A 119 29.02 -7.99 -11.72
CA SER A 119 29.03 -8.24 -13.16
C SER A 119 30.08 -7.37 -13.84
N GLY A 120 31.11 -8.00 -14.43
CA GLY A 120 32.24 -7.27 -14.99
C GLY A 120 33.01 -6.51 -13.90
N LYS A 121 33.18 -5.20 -14.06
CA LYS A 121 33.90 -4.34 -13.09
C LYS A 121 32.98 -3.59 -12.12
N GLY A 122 31.66 -3.76 -12.23
CA GLY A 122 30.69 -3.09 -11.35
C GLY A 122 29.80 -4.08 -10.61
N TRP A 123 28.91 -3.53 -9.80
CA TRP A 123 28.00 -4.29 -8.96
C TRP A 123 26.56 -3.86 -9.20
N TYR A 124 25.65 -4.77 -8.93
CA TYR A 124 24.26 -4.45 -8.68
C TYR A 124 24.01 -4.63 -7.19
N ASN A 125 23.43 -3.65 -6.50
CA ASN A 125 23.18 -3.70 -5.06
C ASN A 125 21.68 -3.62 -4.73
N ALA A 126 21.25 -4.35 -3.71
CA ALA A 126 19.91 -4.26 -3.13
C ALA A 126 20.00 -4.45 -1.61
N SER A 127 19.16 -3.72 -0.86
CA SER A 127 19.12 -3.81 0.61
C SER A 127 17.74 -4.29 1.05
N PRO A 128 17.48 -5.61 1.04
CA PRO A 128 16.16 -6.12 1.40
C PRO A 128 15.89 -5.98 2.89
N ALA A 129 14.60 -5.89 3.25
CA ALA A 129 14.17 -6.13 4.62
C ALA A 129 14.54 -7.56 5.02
N PHE A 130 15.05 -7.72 6.24
CA PHE A 130 15.51 -9.00 6.76
C PHE A 130 14.97 -9.22 8.17
N THR A 131 14.41 -10.40 8.39
CA THR A 131 13.90 -10.83 9.70
C THR A 131 14.47 -12.19 10.05
N SER A 132 14.69 -12.44 11.35
CA SER A 132 15.16 -13.73 11.83
C SER A 132 14.12 -14.83 11.58
N GLY A 133 14.61 -16.06 11.46
CA GLY A 133 13.82 -17.25 11.26
C GLY A 133 14.64 -18.36 10.61
N GLN A 134 14.05 -19.54 10.54
CA GLN A 134 14.61 -20.66 9.80
C GLN A 134 14.10 -20.63 8.36
N ARG A 135 15.01 -20.87 7.40
CA ARG A 135 14.74 -21.00 5.95
C ARG A 135 13.79 -19.94 5.41
N ARG A 136 14.03 -18.69 5.76
CA ARG A 136 13.32 -17.54 5.22
C ARG A 136 13.74 -17.30 3.78
N ARG A 137 12.76 -17.22 2.89
CA ARG A 137 12.96 -16.87 1.49
C ARG A 137 12.93 -15.35 1.34
N LEU A 138 13.98 -14.79 0.73
CA LEU A 138 14.04 -13.41 0.26
C LEU A 138 13.87 -13.40 -1.25
N ASP A 139 12.80 -12.79 -1.73
CA ASP A 139 12.57 -12.56 -3.15
C ASP A 139 13.06 -11.16 -3.53
N LEU A 140 14.01 -11.10 -4.45
CA LEU A 140 14.70 -9.87 -4.85
C LEU A 140 14.46 -9.62 -6.35
N PRO A 141 13.38 -8.91 -6.73
CA PRO A 141 13.10 -8.58 -8.12
C PRO A 141 14.26 -7.81 -8.75
N ARG A 142 14.61 -8.11 -10.00
CA ARG A 142 15.71 -7.45 -10.73
C ARG A 142 15.63 -5.92 -10.68
N GLY A 143 14.41 -5.37 -10.69
CA GLY A 143 14.16 -3.92 -10.65
C GLY A 143 14.57 -3.22 -9.35
N ILE A 144 14.73 -3.93 -8.22
CA ILE A 144 15.17 -3.30 -6.96
C ILE A 144 16.68 -3.08 -6.90
N PHE A 145 17.42 -3.70 -7.83
CA PHE A 145 18.88 -3.63 -7.81
C PHE A 145 19.39 -2.38 -8.50
N GLN A 146 20.10 -1.56 -7.74
CA GLN A 146 20.73 -0.34 -8.24
C GLN A 146 22.14 -0.66 -8.77
N PRO A 147 22.53 -0.11 -9.93
CA PRO A 147 23.90 -0.26 -10.43
C PRO A 147 24.88 0.57 -9.58
N GLU A 148 26.02 -0.01 -9.24
CA GLU A 148 27.15 0.64 -8.59
C GLU A 148 28.40 0.50 -9.47
N GLY A 149 28.99 1.65 -9.82
CA GLY A 149 30.04 1.73 -10.84
C GLY A 149 29.48 1.50 -12.24
N ARG A 150 30.11 0.62 -13.02
CA ARG A 150 29.69 0.28 -14.39
C ARG A 150 29.53 -1.24 -14.54
N PRO A 151 28.46 -1.83 -13.98
CA PRO A 151 28.23 -3.27 -14.08
C PRO A 151 27.98 -3.69 -15.53
N GLY A 152 28.47 -4.88 -15.88
CA GLY A 152 28.06 -5.57 -17.10
C GLY A 152 26.61 -6.09 -16.99
N PRO A 153 26.09 -6.78 -18.02
CA PRO A 153 24.72 -7.32 -18.00
C PRO A 153 24.45 -8.23 -16.78
N TRP A 154 23.26 -8.11 -16.16
CA TRP A 154 22.80 -8.91 -15.02
C TRP A 154 23.05 -10.43 -15.13
N LYS A 155 22.75 -11.02 -16.29
CA LYS A 155 22.96 -12.45 -16.56
C LYS A 155 24.43 -12.90 -16.56
N LYS A 156 25.37 -11.95 -16.58
CA LYS A 156 26.82 -12.20 -16.51
C LYS A 156 27.34 -12.04 -15.08
N SER A 157 26.47 -11.88 -14.09
CA SER A 157 26.88 -11.85 -12.70
C SER A 157 27.56 -13.15 -12.31
N HIS A 158 28.69 -13.05 -11.62
CA HIS A 158 29.55 -14.20 -11.28
C HIS A 158 29.90 -14.29 -9.79
N THR A 159 29.57 -13.25 -9.01
CA THR A 159 29.79 -13.22 -7.55
C THR A 159 28.54 -12.72 -6.87
N LEU A 160 28.09 -13.41 -5.83
CA LEU A 160 27.05 -12.98 -4.89
C LEU A 160 27.72 -12.50 -3.59
N ARG A 161 27.56 -11.22 -3.26
CA ARG A 161 27.98 -10.68 -1.97
C ARG A 161 26.79 -10.62 -1.02
N ILE A 162 26.92 -11.24 0.15
CA ILE A 162 26.00 -11.05 1.27
C ILE A 162 26.73 -10.20 2.31
N SER A 163 26.18 -9.05 2.67
CA SER A 163 26.70 -8.15 3.70
C SER A 163 25.72 -8.03 4.85
N ALA A 164 26.22 -8.12 6.09
CA ALA A 164 25.47 -7.81 7.29
C ALA A 164 25.97 -6.49 7.88
N TRP A 165 25.04 -5.67 8.39
CA TRP A 165 25.33 -4.36 8.97
C TRP A 165 25.06 -4.35 10.47
N LYS A 166 25.92 -3.67 11.23
CA LYS A 166 25.88 -3.63 12.69
C LYS A 166 24.66 -2.85 13.22
N GLN A 167 23.95 -3.46 14.17
CA GLN A 167 22.96 -2.81 15.04
C GLN A 167 23.53 -2.64 16.46
N SER A 168 24.11 -3.71 17.00
CA SER A 168 24.65 -3.77 18.36
C SER A 168 25.89 -4.68 18.37
N ALA A 169 26.67 -4.62 19.45
CA ALA A 169 27.76 -5.55 19.66
C ALA A 169 27.20 -6.96 19.93
N GLY A 170 27.88 -7.99 19.41
CA GLY A 170 27.45 -9.38 19.56
C GLY A 170 27.81 -10.24 18.36
N THR A 171 27.48 -11.52 18.47
CA THR A 171 27.71 -12.55 17.44
C THR A 171 26.41 -13.22 17.04
N THR A 172 26.32 -13.63 15.78
CA THR A 172 25.23 -14.48 15.28
C THR A 172 25.67 -15.25 14.04
N LEU A 173 24.80 -16.09 13.50
CA LEU A 173 25.06 -16.92 12.34
C LEU A 173 23.95 -16.78 11.30
N ILE A 174 24.34 -16.42 10.07
CA ILE A 174 23.49 -16.52 8.89
C ILE A 174 23.86 -17.79 8.14
N THR A 175 22.90 -18.61 7.75
CA THR A 175 23.11 -19.75 6.85
C THR A 175 22.43 -19.48 5.52
N LEU A 176 23.20 -19.43 4.42
CA LEU A 176 22.65 -19.44 3.07
C LEU A 176 22.30 -20.87 2.70
N ASN A 177 21.02 -21.20 2.72
CA ASN A 177 20.51 -22.55 2.42
C ASN A 177 20.39 -22.80 0.91
N ALA A 178 20.03 -21.78 0.12
CA ALA A 178 19.91 -21.88 -1.33
C ALA A 178 19.91 -20.49 -1.99
N ALA A 179 20.29 -20.45 -3.27
CA ALA A 179 20.06 -19.31 -4.15
C ALA A 179 19.49 -19.80 -5.49
N SER A 180 18.43 -19.16 -5.98
CA SER A 180 17.81 -19.47 -7.28
C SER A 180 17.48 -18.20 -8.05
N ALA A 181 17.34 -18.33 -9.36
CA ALA A 181 16.81 -17.28 -10.23
C ALA A 181 15.37 -17.60 -10.59
N ARG A 182 14.46 -16.66 -10.34
CA ARG A 182 13.06 -16.73 -10.78
C ARG A 182 12.90 -16.10 -12.15
N THR A 183 12.11 -16.72 -13.02
CA THR A 183 11.59 -16.11 -14.26
C THR A 183 10.08 -16.06 -14.16
N ASP A 184 9.51 -14.85 -14.13
CA ASP A 184 8.07 -14.63 -14.02
C ASP A 184 7.41 -14.59 -15.42
N ALA A 185 6.29 -15.28 -15.58
CA ALA A 185 5.48 -15.26 -16.80
C ALA A 185 4.48 -14.09 -16.83
N VAL A 186 4.36 -13.35 -15.73
CA VAL A 186 3.46 -12.20 -15.56
C VAL A 186 4.30 -10.94 -15.39
N ALA A 187 3.95 -9.87 -16.11
CA ALA A 187 4.59 -8.58 -15.94
C ALA A 187 3.58 -7.43 -15.77
N ILE A 188 3.96 -6.47 -14.92
CA ILE A 188 3.27 -5.21 -14.72
C ILE A 188 4.05 -4.13 -15.48
N VAL A 189 3.37 -3.37 -16.33
CA VAL A 189 3.96 -2.26 -17.08
C VAL A 189 3.92 -1.00 -16.23
N ARG A 190 5.08 -0.46 -15.87
CA ARG A 190 5.22 0.84 -15.23
C ARG A 190 5.26 1.92 -16.30
N ALA A 191 4.31 2.86 -16.22
CA ALA A 191 4.26 3.97 -17.15
C ALA A 191 5.42 4.95 -16.91
N SER A 192 6.01 5.44 -17.99
CA SER A 192 6.85 6.63 -17.98
C SER A 192 6.04 7.84 -18.43
N ASP A 193 6.70 9.00 -18.53
CA ASP A 193 6.11 10.21 -19.12
C ASP A 193 5.63 9.98 -20.57
N THR A 194 6.11 8.92 -21.24
CA THR A 194 5.64 8.51 -22.57
C THR A 194 4.18 8.06 -22.59
N THR A 195 3.73 7.34 -21.56
CA THR A 195 2.38 6.75 -21.50
C THR A 195 1.49 7.34 -20.40
N ALA A 196 2.08 8.07 -19.46
CA ALA A 196 1.40 8.85 -18.42
C ALA A 196 2.01 10.27 -18.30
N PRO A 197 1.94 11.09 -19.37
CA PRO A 197 2.58 12.41 -19.40
C PRO A 197 2.06 13.31 -18.26
N GLY A 198 2.98 13.81 -17.43
CA GLY A 198 2.63 14.63 -16.27
C GLY A 198 1.98 13.90 -15.09
N GLU A 199 1.81 12.58 -15.17
CA GLU A 199 1.14 11.75 -14.16
C GLU A 199 1.98 10.54 -13.70
N THR A 200 3.30 10.61 -13.88
CA THR A 200 4.24 9.52 -13.55
C THR A 200 4.16 9.09 -12.08
N ALA A 201 4.01 10.03 -11.15
CA ALA A 201 3.86 9.74 -9.72
C ALA A 201 2.60 8.90 -9.42
N LEU A 202 1.47 9.21 -10.08
CA LEU A 202 0.25 8.41 -9.96
C LEU A 202 0.45 7.03 -10.59
N ALA A 203 1.09 6.96 -11.76
CA ALA A 203 1.38 5.70 -12.43
C ALA A 203 2.28 4.77 -11.60
N ASP A 204 3.29 5.34 -10.92
CA ASP A 204 4.16 4.63 -9.98
C ASP A 204 3.37 4.09 -8.80
N ALA A 205 2.54 4.92 -8.16
CA ALA A 205 1.69 4.50 -7.04
C ALA A 205 0.73 3.36 -7.43
N LEU A 206 0.11 3.45 -8.61
CA LEU A 206 -0.79 2.41 -9.13
C LEU A 206 -0.05 1.13 -9.55
N THR A 207 1.19 1.26 -10.02
CA THR A 207 2.08 0.13 -10.28
C THR A 207 2.38 -0.61 -8.99
N ASP A 208 2.80 0.12 -7.94
CA ASP A 208 3.12 -0.47 -6.64
C ASP A 208 1.89 -1.08 -5.96
N ARG A 209 0.71 -0.46 -6.11
CA ARG A 209 -0.58 -1.03 -5.69
C ARG A 209 -0.85 -2.36 -6.39
N CYS A 210 -0.64 -2.41 -7.72
CA CYS A 210 -0.82 -3.63 -8.50
C CYS A 210 0.17 -4.74 -8.10
N VAL A 211 1.42 -4.38 -7.77
CA VAL A 211 2.41 -5.32 -7.22
C VAL A 211 1.93 -5.93 -5.90
N ARG A 212 1.44 -5.11 -4.95
CA ARG A 212 0.88 -5.60 -3.68
C ARG A 212 -0.34 -6.50 -3.90
N LEU A 213 -1.22 -6.09 -4.82
CA LEU A 213 -2.41 -6.86 -5.18
C LEU A 213 -2.06 -8.24 -5.77
N LEU A 214 -1.10 -8.32 -6.69
CA LEU A 214 -0.66 -9.60 -7.26
C LEU A 214 0.09 -10.47 -6.26
N ALA A 215 0.88 -9.87 -5.36
CA ALA A 215 1.54 -10.61 -4.28
C ALA A 215 0.50 -11.31 -3.38
N LYS A 216 -0.57 -10.61 -2.98
CA LYS A 216 -1.68 -11.20 -2.20
C LYS A 216 -2.55 -12.17 -2.99
N ALA A 217 -2.58 -12.03 -4.32
CA ALA A 217 -3.26 -12.96 -5.21
C ALA A 217 -2.45 -14.25 -5.49
N ASP A 218 -1.26 -14.39 -4.87
CA ASP A 218 -0.29 -15.46 -5.12
C ASP A 218 0.09 -15.56 -6.61
N ILE A 219 0.30 -14.40 -7.24
CA ILE A 219 0.72 -14.28 -8.63
C ILE A 219 2.14 -13.69 -8.67
N PRO A 220 3.18 -14.53 -8.83
CA PRO A 220 4.54 -14.06 -9.08
C PRO A 220 4.60 -13.18 -10.34
N CYS A 221 5.18 -11.98 -10.19
CA CYS A 221 5.27 -11.02 -11.27
C CYS A 221 6.58 -10.23 -11.25
N THR A 222 6.91 -9.63 -12.39
CA THR A 222 7.97 -8.62 -12.52
C THR A 222 7.39 -7.27 -12.95
N VAL A 223 8.09 -6.18 -12.64
CA VAL A 223 7.80 -4.86 -13.21
C VAL A 223 8.71 -4.64 -14.42
N ILE A 224 8.15 -4.13 -15.52
CA ILE A 224 8.86 -3.73 -16.73
C ILE A 224 8.51 -2.29 -17.09
N ASP A 225 9.35 -1.64 -17.88
CA ASP A 225 9.08 -0.30 -18.43
C ASP A 225 8.07 -0.34 -19.59
N ASP A 226 7.57 0.84 -19.95
CA ASP A 226 6.61 1.06 -21.03
C ASP A 226 7.26 1.20 -22.42
N SER A 227 8.53 0.82 -22.60
CA SER A 227 9.10 0.61 -23.93
C SER A 227 8.43 -0.59 -24.60
N LEU A 228 8.16 -1.66 -23.83
CA LEU A 228 7.59 -2.92 -24.33
C LEU A 228 8.47 -3.60 -25.41
N ASP A 229 9.79 -3.44 -25.33
CA ASP A 229 10.75 -4.00 -26.30
C ASP A 229 10.85 -5.53 -26.25
N ALA A 230 10.70 -6.15 -25.07
CA ALA A 230 10.97 -7.57 -24.85
C ALA A 230 9.80 -8.28 -24.13
N LEU A 231 8.74 -8.59 -24.89
CA LEU A 231 7.52 -9.21 -24.34
C LEU A 231 7.44 -10.73 -24.49
N ASP A 232 8.27 -11.34 -25.33
CA ASP A 232 8.24 -12.79 -25.63
C ASP A 232 8.28 -13.73 -24.38
N PRO A 233 8.97 -13.37 -23.27
CA PRO A 233 8.97 -14.20 -22.06
C PRO A 233 7.61 -14.24 -21.34
N TYR A 234 6.77 -13.23 -21.52
CA TYR A 234 5.55 -13.07 -20.74
C TYR A 234 4.36 -13.74 -21.42
N THR A 235 3.42 -14.19 -20.59
CA THR A 235 2.13 -14.74 -21.00
C THR A 235 1.00 -13.77 -20.66
N LEU A 236 1.16 -13.02 -19.56
CA LEU A 236 0.18 -12.05 -19.07
C LEU A 236 0.86 -10.70 -18.80
N LEU A 237 0.26 -9.62 -19.32
CA LEU A 237 0.65 -8.24 -19.00
C LEU A 237 -0.48 -7.53 -18.25
N LEU A 238 -0.11 -6.69 -17.29
CA LEU A 238 -1.00 -5.77 -16.62
C LEU A 238 -0.59 -4.34 -16.96
N LEU A 239 -1.59 -3.51 -17.29
CA LEU A 239 -1.41 -2.06 -17.49
C LEU A 239 -2.18 -1.34 -16.37
N PRO A 240 -1.53 -1.06 -15.22
CA PRO A 240 -2.17 -0.40 -14.08
C PRO A 240 -2.69 1.00 -14.41
N TYR A 241 -1.91 1.75 -15.18
CA TYR A 241 -2.24 3.11 -15.60
C TYR A 241 -1.40 3.48 -16.83
N SER A 242 -2.04 3.64 -17.98
CA SER A 242 -1.37 4.07 -19.21
C SER A 242 -2.35 4.91 -20.03
N PRO A 243 -2.80 6.07 -19.52
CA PRO A 243 -3.90 6.84 -20.10
C PRO A 243 -3.63 7.22 -21.56
N THR A 244 -2.36 7.36 -21.93
CA THR A 244 -1.93 7.60 -23.30
C THR A 244 -1.15 6.39 -23.83
N LEU A 245 -1.49 5.91 -25.04
CA LEU A 245 -0.76 4.84 -25.71
C LEU A 245 -0.32 5.31 -27.09
N PRO A 246 0.92 5.80 -27.24
CA PRO A 246 1.46 6.15 -28.55
C PRO A 246 1.49 4.94 -29.49
N SER A 247 1.56 5.22 -30.80
CA SER A 247 1.45 4.20 -31.87
C SER A 247 2.45 3.04 -31.72
N ARG A 248 3.67 3.33 -31.23
CA ARG A 248 4.71 2.33 -30.99
C ARG A 248 4.30 1.33 -29.90
N GLN A 249 3.88 1.81 -28.73
CA GLN A 249 3.41 0.98 -27.62
C GLN A 249 2.18 0.18 -28.03
N LEU A 250 1.22 0.83 -28.67
CA LEU A 250 -0.02 0.22 -29.12
C LEU A 250 0.21 -0.93 -30.13
N SER A 251 1.13 -0.73 -31.08
CA SER A 251 1.52 -1.77 -32.04
C SER A 251 2.18 -2.97 -31.35
N ARG A 252 2.97 -2.74 -30.29
CA ARG A 252 3.63 -3.80 -29.51
C ARG A 252 2.65 -4.60 -28.67
N LEU A 253 1.72 -3.92 -27.99
CA LEU A 253 0.64 -4.57 -27.24
C LEU A 253 -0.25 -5.40 -28.18
N THR A 254 -0.60 -4.85 -29.34
CA THR A 254 -1.40 -5.58 -30.34
C THR A 254 -0.66 -6.84 -30.82
N ARG A 255 0.62 -6.71 -31.20
CA ARG A 255 1.45 -7.86 -31.59
C ARG A 255 1.57 -8.91 -30.48
N PHE A 256 1.66 -8.47 -29.22
CA PHE A 256 1.71 -9.38 -28.08
C PHE A 256 0.41 -10.19 -27.97
N VAL A 257 -0.76 -9.54 -28.09
CA VAL A 257 -2.07 -10.22 -28.13
C VAL A 257 -2.16 -11.18 -29.33
N ASP A 258 -1.73 -10.75 -30.52
CA ASP A 258 -1.73 -11.59 -31.73
C ASP A 258 -0.85 -12.83 -31.60
N ARG A 259 0.22 -12.73 -30.79
CA ARG A 259 1.10 -13.86 -30.40
C ARG A 259 0.58 -14.63 -29.20
N ASN A 260 -0.72 -14.60 -28.96
CA ASN A 260 -1.40 -15.31 -27.88
C ASN A 260 -1.01 -14.84 -26.46
N GLY A 261 -0.46 -13.62 -26.32
CA GLY A 261 -0.37 -12.94 -25.04
C GLY A 261 -1.74 -12.53 -24.50
N ARG A 262 -1.83 -12.28 -23.21
CA ARG A 262 -3.06 -11.83 -22.53
C ARG A 262 -2.81 -10.53 -21.79
N ILE A 263 -3.80 -9.65 -21.76
CA ILE A 263 -3.66 -8.33 -21.14
C ILE A 263 -4.79 -8.07 -20.16
N ILE A 264 -4.46 -7.58 -18.96
CA ILE A 264 -5.40 -6.95 -18.04
C ILE A 264 -5.16 -5.44 -18.11
N VAL A 265 -6.17 -4.68 -18.51
CA VAL A 265 -6.12 -3.23 -18.69
C VAL A 265 -6.95 -2.55 -17.61
N PHE A 266 -6.40 -1.53 -16.97
CA PHE A 266 -7.09 -0.67 -16.02
C PHE A 266 -7.21 0.75 -16.59
N TYR A 267 -8.38 1.37 -16.40
CA TYR A 267 -8.67 2.79 -16.68
C TYR A 267 -8.02 3.34 -17.95
N ASN A 268 -8.42 2.81 -19.10
CA ASN A 268 -7.87 3.19 -20.40
C ASN A 268 -9.00 3.55 -21.38
N ALA A 269 -8.74 4.47 -22.29
CA ALA A 269 -9.71 4.93 -23.29
C ALA A 269 -9.37 4.50 -24.72
N SER A 270 -8.28 3.76 -24.96
CA SER A 270 -7.79 3.40 -26.30
C SER A 270 -8.76 2.48 -27.06
N PRO A 271 -9.42 2.96 -28.14
CA PRO A 271 -10.35 2.14 -28.91
C PRO A 271 -9.63 1.00 -29.64
N GLN A 272 -8.40 1.22 -30.08
CA GLN A 272 -7.61 0.24 -30.83
C GLN A 272 -7.14 -0.91 -29.92
N LEU A 273 -6.69 -0.62 -28.70
CA LEU A 273 -6.33 -1.69 -27.74
C LEU A 273 -7.57 -2.47 -27.30
N ALA A 274 -8.67 -1.78 -27.01
CA ALA A 274 -9.92 -2.47 -26.68
C ALA A 274 -10.38 -3.38 -27.82
N ALA A 275 -10.30 -2.91 -29.07
CA ALA A 275 -10.68 -3.68 -30.24
C ALA A 275 -9.82 -4.95 -30.42
N SER A 276 -8.51 -4.90 -30.16
CA SER A 276 -7.63 -6.09 -30.24
C SER A 276 -8.00 -7.16 -29.20
N LEU A 277 -8.57 -6.73 -28.06
CA LEU A 277 -9.12 -7.59 -27.01
C LEU A 277 -10.58 -8.00 -27.24
N GLY A 278 -11.24 -7.53 -28.30
CA GLY A 278 -12.65 -7.85 -28.61
C GLY A 278 -13.68 -6.98 -27.87
N LEU A 279 -13.27 -5.80 -27.40
CA LEU A 279 -14.10 -4.87 -26.62
C LEU A 279 -14.21 -3.49 -27.31
N ARG A 280 -15.03 -2.61 -26.74
CA ARG A 280 -15.02 -1.17 -27.01
C ARG A 280 -14.99 -0.41 -25.68
N PRO A 281 -14.11 0.58 -25.49
CA PRO A 281 -14.14 1.38 -24.28
C PRO A 281 -15.36 2.30 -24.35
N GLY A 282 -16.00 2.53 -23.22
CA GLY A 282 -17.02 3.57 -23.07
C GLY A 282 -16.39 4.95 -23.07
N THR A 283 -17.22 5.96 -22.90
CA THR A 283 -16.77 7.32 -22.60
C THR A 283 -16.45 7.45 -21.12
N TRP A 284 -15.60 8.42 -20.77
CA TRP A 284 -15.43 8.83 -19.38
C TRP A 284 -16.77 9.26 -18.78
N GLN A 285 -17.04 8.81 -17.56
CA GLN A 285 -18.23 9.16 -16.79
C GLN A 285 -17.77 9.61 -15.41
N GLY A 286 -18.20 10.80 -15.00
CA GLY A 286 -18.14 11.24 -13.62
C GLY A 286 -19.37 10.74 -12.88
N SER A 287 -19.22 10.32 -11.63
CA SER A 287 -20.37 10.04 -10.78
C SER A 287 -21.15 11.33 -10.54
N GLU A 288 -22.46 11.20 -10.31
CA GLU A 288 -23.19 12.33 -9.74
C GLU A 288 -22.50 12.82 -8.46
N PRO A 289 -22.49 14.12 -8.21
CA PRO A 289 -21.81 14.64 -7.04
C PRO A 289 -22.43 14.05 -5.75
N ALA A 290 -21.60 13.44 -4.91
CA ALA A 290 -22.00 12.67 -3.71
C ALA A 290 -22.75 11.34 -3.97
N GLN A 291 -22.59 10.74 -5.15
CA GLN A 291 -22.90 9.31 -5.39
C GLN A 291 -21.72 8.58 -6.06
N PRO A 292 -20.51 8.61 -5.46
CA PRO A 292 -19.40 7.80 -5.94
C PRO A 292 -19.80 6.32 -6.04
N TRP A 293 -19.16 5.62 -6.96
CA TRP A 293 -19.18 4.17 -6.93
C TRP A 293 -18.34 3.69 -5.76
N SER A 294 -18.78 2.60 -5.11
CA SER A 294 -18.17 2.10 -3.88
C SER A 294 -17.66 0.66 -3.96
N ALA A 295 -18.12 -0.13 -4.94
CA ALA A 295 -17.66 -1.50 -5.12
C ALA A 295 -17.90 -2.07 -6.53
N LEU A 296 -17.13 -3.09 -6.86
CA LEU A 296 -17.41 -4.01 -7.96
C LEU A 296 -18.27 -5.16 -7.44
N ILE A 297 -19.36 -5.46 -8.14
CA ILE A 297 -20.26 -6.59 -7.86
C ILE A 297 -19.99 -7.65 -8.90
N CYS A 298 -19.32 -8.72 -8.51
CA CYS A 298 -18.99 -9.79 -9.45
C CYS A 298 -20.16 -10.75 -9.61
N ASP A 299 -20.33 -11.26 -10.83
CA ASP A 299 -21.35 -12.26 -11.16
C ASP A 299 -20.72 -13.67 -11.09
N PRO A 300 -21.03 -14.47 -10.05
CA PRO A 300 -20.44 -15.81 -9.88
C PRO A 300 -20.82 -16.78 -11.01
N SER A 301 -21.93 -16.53 -11.73
CA SER A 301 -22.33 -17.36 -12.88
C SER A 301 -21.42 -17.13 -14.09
N ARG A 302 -20.81 -15.94 -14.20
CA ARG A 302 -19.93 -15.55 -15.30
C ARG A 302 -18.45 -15.68 -14.96
N LEU A 303 -18.11 -15.67 -13.68
CA LEU A 303 -16.76 -15.87 -13.18
C LEU A 303 -16.80 -16.72 -11.88
N PRO A 304 -16.92 -18.06 -12.01
CA PRO A 304 -16.98 -18.94 -10.84
C PRO A 304 -15.74 -18.80 -9.95
N GLY A 305 -15.97 -18.67 -8.63
CA GLY A 305 -14.92 -18.48 -7.62
C GLY A 305 -14.53 -17.02 -7.37
N ALA A 306 -15.10 -16.06 -8.10
CA ALA A 306 -14.91 -14.65 -7.80
C ALA A 306 -15.61 -14.26 -6.49
N PRO A 307 -15.05 -13.30 -5.71
CA PRO A 307 -15.76 -12.71 -4.57
C PRO A 307 -17.04 -12.03 -5.05
N ALA A 308 -18.12 -12.06 -4.27
CA ALA A 308 -19.37 -11.41 -4.66
C ALA A 308 -19.25 -9.88 -4.76
N ARG A 309 -18.37 -9.28 -3.93
CA ARG A 309 -18.16 -7.84 -3.83
C ARG A 309 -16.69 -7.53 -3.60
N VAL A 310 -16.17 -6.52 -4.31
CA VAL A 310 -14.82 -5.97 -4.10
C VAL A 310 -14.92 -4.47 -3.82
N PRO A 311 -14.53 -4.00 -2.64
CA PRO A 311 -14.56 -2.58 -2.29
C PRO A 311 -13.68 -1.76 -3.23
N HIS A 312 -14.23 -0.66 -3.76
CA HIS A 312 -13.54 0.22 -4.68
C HIS A 312 -14.28 1.54 -4.82
N VAL A 313 -13.74 2.57 -4.17
CA VAL A 313 -14.34 3.91 -4.19
C VAL A 313 -13.80 4.73 -5.35
N THR A 314 -14.68 5.28 -6.18
CA THR A 314 -14.30 6.22 -7.24
C THR A 314 -15.45 7.15 -7.66
N THR A 315 -15.08 8.34 -8.16
CA THR A 315 -16.00 9.31 -8.77
C THR A 315 -15.84 9.38 -10.29
N SER A 316 -15.00 8.55 -10.90
CA SER A 316 -14.76 8.54 -12.34
C SER A 316 -14.59 7.12 -12.85
N ILE A 317 -15.17 6.80 -14.01
CA ILE A 317 -15.05 5.47 -14.63
C ILE A 317 -15.02 5.58 -16.16
N ILE A 318 -14.47 4.57 -16.83
CA ILE A 318 -14.52 4.37 -18.28
C ILE A 318 -15.08 2.96 -18.54
N PRO A 319 -16.41 2.76 -18.50
CA PRO A 319 -17.00 1.42 -18.53
C PRO A 319 -16.70 0.67 -19.82
N PRO A 320 -16.29 -0.62 -19.79
CA PRO A 320 -16.17 -1.41 -20.99
C PRO A 320 -17.55 -1.73 -21.58
N SER A 321 -17.63 -1.82 -22.90
CA SER A 321 -18.80 -2.36 -23.60
C SER A 321 -18.42 -3.64 -24.35
N VAL A 322 -19.35 -4.60 -24.28
CA VAL A 322 -19.24 -5.93 -24.86
C VAL A 322 -20.16 -6.02 -26.07
N ARG A 323 -19.69 -6.63 -27.18
CA ARG A 323 -20.53 -6.87 -28.35
C ARG A 323 -21.35 -8.16 -28.17
N PRO A 324 -22.68 -8.13 -28.36
CA PRO A 324 -23.50 -9.34 -28.38
C PRO A 324 -22.97 -10.37 -29.40
N GLY A 325 -23.07 -11.65 -29.06
CA GLY A 325 -22.64 -12.76 -29.94
C GLY A 325 -21.12 -13.01 -29.97
N THR A 326 -20.36 -12.42 -29.03
CA THR A 326 -18.92 -12.71 -28.85
C THR A 326 -18.69 -13.43 -27.52
N ASP A 327 -17.50 -14.04 -27.33
CA ASP A 327 -17.09 -14.66 -26.06
C ASP A 327 -16.78 -13.63 -24.95
N ALA A 328 -16.93 -12.33 -25.23
CA ALA A 328 -16.76 -11.29 -24.25
C ALA A 328 -17.99 -11.23 -23.31
N ARG A 329 -17.74 -11.05 -22.01
CA ARG A 329 -18.79 -10.96 -20.99
C ARG A 329 -18.45 -9.96 -19.91
N VAL A 330 -19.46 -9.23 -19.43
CA VAL A 330 -19.35 -8.39 -18.23
C VAL A 330 -19.36 -9.32 -17.02
N VAL A 331 -18.28 -9.34 -16.25
CA VAL A 331 -18.10 -10.20 -15.06
C VAL A 331 -18.28 -9.44 -13.75
N ALA A 332 -18.26 -8.11 -13.78
CA ALA A 332 -18.64 -7.29 -12.65
C ALA A 332 -19.33 -5.98 -13.08
N THR A 333 -20.27 -5.49 -12.27
CA THR A 333 -20.90 -4.17 -12.40
C THR A 333 -20.58 -3.28 -11.20
N TRP A 334 -20.86 -1.98 -11.30
CA TRP A 334 -20.66 -1.06 -10.18
C TRP A 334 -21.84 -1.07 -9.21
N ALA A 335 -21.54 -1.00 -7.91
CA ALA A 335 -22.48 -0.50 -6.92
C ALA A 335 -22.16 0.96 -6.59
N ASP A 336 -23.19 1.76 -6.33
CA ASP A 336 -23.03 3.09 -5.76
C ASP A 336 -22.84 3.04 -4.24
N ASP A 337 -22.45 4.17 -3.67
CA ASP A 337 -22.21 4.33 -2.24
C ASP A 337 -23.47 4.28 -1.37
N THR A 338 -24.66 4.14 -1.95
CA THR A 338 -25.88 3.79 -1.20
C THR A 338 -26.10 2.28 -1.11
N GLY A 339 -25.20 1.48 -1.67
CA GLY A 339 -25.30 0.02 -1.74
C GLY A 339 -26.18 -0.48 -2.89
N ARG A 340 -26.68 0.41 -3.76
CA ARG A 340 -27.47 0.01 -4.92
C ARG A 340 -26.54 -0.52 -6.01
N ASN A 341 -26.80 -1.75 -6.46
CA ASN A 341 -26.14 -2.31 -7.64
C ASN A 341 -26.69 -1.61 -8.90
N THR A 342 -25.79 -1.18 -9.77
CA THR A 342 -26.11 -0.56 -11.06
C THR A 342 -25.86 -1.57 -12.19
N ASP A 343 -26.38 -1.26 -13.37
CA ASP A 343 -26.10 -2.03 -14.60
C ASP A 343 -24.81 -1.57 -15.31
N ILE A 344 -24.06 -0.63 -14.72
CA ILE A 344 -22.86 -0.07 -15.34
C ILE A 344 -21.72 -1.10 -15.24
N PRO A 345 -21.12 -1.54 -16.35
CA PRO A 345 -20.02 -2.50 -16.33
C PRO A 345 -18.78 -1.95 -15.60
N ALA A 346 -18.26 -2.74 -14.66
CA ALA A 346 -17.02 -2.44 -13.94
C ALA A 346 -15.84 -3.28 -14.47
N CYS A 347 -16.11 -4.51 -14.90
CA CYS A 347 -15.09 -5.41 -15.44
C CYS A 347 -15.67 -6.28 -16.56
N ALA A 348 -14.97 -6.34 -17.69
CA ALA A 348 -15.28 -7.24 -18.79
C ALA A 348 -14.13 -8.22 -19.04
N LEU A 349 -14.47 -9.48 -19.32
CA LEU A 349 -13.55 -10.57 -19.61
C LEU A 349 -13.78 -11.08 -21.03
N THR A 350 -12.70 -11.29 -21.78
CA THR A 350 -12.68 -11.93 -23.10
C THR A 350 -11.63 -13.04 -23.11
N PRO A 351 -11.60 -13.90 -24.16
CA PRO A 351 -10.52 -14.88 -24.31
C PRO A 351 -9.12 -14.26 -24.43
N ARG A 352 -9.01 -12.96 -24.75
CA ARG A 352 -7.74 -12.25 -25.01
C ARG A 352 -7.33 -11.31 -23.88
N GLY A 353 -8.25 -10.86 -23.04
CA GLY A 353 -7.91 -9.95 -21.96
C GLY A 353 -9.05 -9.63 -21.00
N VAL A 354 -8.74 -8.81 -20.02
CA VAL A 354 -9.67 -8.23 -19.06
C VAL A 354 -9.58 -6.72 -19.14
N TRP A 355 -10.72 -6.05 -19.01
CA TRP A 355 -10.81 -4.59 -19.02
C TRP A 355 -11.57 -4.09 -17.81
N PHE A 356 -10.89 -3.35 -16.95
CA PHE A 356 -11.48 -2.67 -15.80
C PHE A 356 -11.86 -1.24 -16.16
N ALA A 357 -13.02 -0.82 -15.67
CA ALA A 357 -13.54 0.52 -15.84
C ALA A 357 -12.76 1.58 -15.04
N HIS A 358 -11.90 1.16 -14.10
CA HIS A 358 -11.12 2.06 -13.25
C HIS A 358 -9.72 1.49 -12.96
N VAL A 359 -8.92 2.27 -12.22
CA VAL A 359 -7.56 1.90 -11.80
C VAL A 359 -7.60 0.66 -10.89
N PRO A 360 -6.48 -0.03 -10.65
CA PRO A 360 -6.45 -1.19 -9.79
C PRO A 360 -7.07 -0.92 -8.40
N PRO A 361 -7.91 -1.83 -7.89
CA PRO A 361 -8.42 -1.73 -6.54
C PRO A 361 -7.30 -1.81 -5.51
N LEU A 362 -7.61 -1.39 -4.29
CA LEU A 362 -6.72 -1.64 -3.15
C LEU A 362 -6.49 -3.15 -2.99
N ALA A 363 -5.38 -3.53 -2.38
CA ALA A 363 -4.98 -4.93 -2.23
C ALA A 363 -5.75 -5.63 -1.09
N TYR A 364 -7.07 -5.45 -1.05
CA TYR A 364 -7.96 -6.19 -0.17
C TYR A 364 -7.93 -7.69 -0.49
N PRO A 365 -8.18 -8.58 0.49
CA PRO A 365 -8.31 -10.01 0.23
C PRO A 365 -9.33 -10.35 -0.86
N SER A 366 -10.46 -9.63 -0.90
CA SER A 366 -11.48 -9.73 -1.94
C SER A 366 -10.91 -9.39 -3.33
N ALA A 367 -10.23 -8.26 -3.48
CA ALA A 367 -9.59 -7.88 -4.74
C ALA A 367 -8.52 -8.88 -5.19
N ALA A 368 -7.71 -9.41 -4.26
CA ALA A 368 -6.70 -10.43 -4.56
C ALA A 368 -7.35 -11.72 -5.08
N ALA A 369 -8.45 -12.16 -4.47
CA ALA A 369 -9.21 -13.32 -4.94
C ALA A 369 -9.82 -13.10 -6.35
N LEU A 370 -10.30 -11.89 -6.65
CA LEU A 370 -10.74 -11.53 -7.99
C LEU A 370 -9.59 -11.62 -9.00
N MET A 371 -8.42 -11.07 -8.68
CA MET A 371 -7.25 -11.11 -9.58
C MET A 371 -6.74 -12.54 -9.82
N ASN A 372 -6.68 -13.37 -8.77
CA ASN A 372 -6.34 -14.79 -8.89
C ASN A 372 -7.32 -15.53 -9.82
N THR A 373 -8.62 -15.33 -9.62
CA THR A 373 -9.68 -15.95 -10.44
C THR A 373 -9.61 -15.50 -11.89
N LEU A 374 -9.42 -14.20 -12.15
CA LEU A 374 -9.26 -13.65 -13.49
C LEU A 374 -8.01 -14.21 -14.19
N ALA A 375 -6.86 -14.24 -13.51
CA ALA A 375 -5.62 -14.75 -14.09
C ALA A 375 -5.74 -16.25 -14.42
N ARG A 376 -6.37 -17.05 -13.56
CA ARG A 376 -6.64 -18.48 -13.79
C ARG A 376 -7.59 -18.69 -14.96
N SER A 377 -8.66 -17.89 -15.06
CA SER A 377 -9.61 -17.98 -16.16
C SER A 377 -9.00 -17.53 -17.50
N LEU A 378 -8.14 -16.50 -17.48
CA LEU A 378 -7.57 -15.90 -18.68
C LEU A 378 -6.36 -16.69 -19.20
N CYS A 379 -5.57 -17.25 -18.28
CA CYS A 379 -4.31 -17.93 -18.57
C CYS A 379 -4.18 -19.25 -17.78
N PRO A 380 -4.95 -20.31 -18.10
CA PRO A 380 -4.88 -21.58 -17.36
C PRO A 380 -3.47 -22.19 -17.31
N ASN A 381 -2.68 -21.98 -18.36
CA ASN A 381 -1.31 -22.50 -18.47
C ASN A 381 -0.34 -21.93 -17.43
N LEU A 382 -0.70 -20.84 -16.75
CA LEU A 382 0.06 -20.31 -15.62
C LEU A 382 0.14 -21.31 -14.46
N GLY A 383 -0.82 -22.25 -14.35
CA GLY A 383 -0.81 -23.26 -13.28
C GLY A 383 -1.07 -22.66 -11.89
N LEU A 384 -1.72 -21.50 -11.82
CA LEU A 384 -2.12 -20.85 -10.58
C LEU A 384 -3.15 -21.71 -9.81
N ALA A 385 -2.88 -21.95 -8.53
CA ALA A 385 -3.83 -22.53 -7.61
C ALA A 385 -4.90 -21.49 -7.21
N PRO A 386 -6.15 -21.92 -6.89
CA PRO A 386 -7.07 -21.06 -6.16
C PRO A 386 -6.43 -20.60 -4.84
N LEU A 387 -6.71 -19.37 -4.43
CA LEU A 387 -6.32 -18.91 -3.11
C LEU A 387 -6.98 -19.78 -2.02
N PRO A 388 -6.27 -20.08 -0.92
CA PRO A 388 -6.90 -20.69 0.24
C PRO A 388 -7.97 -19.74 0.82
N PRO A 389 -8.96 -20.27 1.55
CA PRO A 389 -9.90 -19.43 2.27
C PRO A 389 -9.15 -18.56 3.30
N PRO A 390 -9.64 -17.36 3.63
CA PRO A 390 -9.04 -16.50 4.64
C PRO A 390 -8.89 -17.25 5.97
N ALA A 391 -7.72 -17.12 6.60
CA ALA A 391 -7.46 -17.74 7.89
C ALA A 391 -8.33 -17.07 8.99
N ALA A 392 -8.87 -17.88 9.90
CA ALA A 392 -9.58 -17.35 11.05
C ALA A 392 -8.58 -16.76 12.06
N PRO A 393 -8.83 -15.56 12.60
CA PRO A 393 -7.99 -15.01 13.66
C PRO A 393 -8.13 -15.82 14.95
N ALA A 394 -7.08 -15.80 15.78
CA ALA A 394 -7.20 -16.25 17.16
C ALA A 394 -8.21 -15.37 17.92
N PRO A 395 -8.90 -15.90 18.95
CA PRO A 395 -9.79 -15.10 19.78
C PRO A 395 -9.08 -13.88 20.36
N LEU A 396 -9.71 -12.70 20.24
CA LEU A 396 -9.12 -11.48 20.75
C LEU A 396 -9.02 -11.54 22.30
N PRO A 397 -7.90 -11.10 22.90
CA PRO A 397 -7.80 -11.02 24.36
C PRO A 397 -8.81 -10.00 24.89
N ALA A 398 -9.24 -10.15 26.15
CA ALA A 398 -10.16 -9.19 26.77
C ALA A 398 -9.58 -7.77 26.76
N ALA A 399 -10.45 -6.76 26.64
CA ALA A 399 -10.04 -5.36 26.76
C ALA A 399 -9.46 -5.11 28.16
N THR A 400 -8.32 -4.42 28.22
CA THR A 400 -7.60 -4.15 29.48
C THR A 400 -7.98 -2.82 30.11
N VAL A 401 -8.75 -1.99 29.39
CA VAL A 401 -9.22 -0.68 29.84
C VAL A 401 -10.76 -0.66 29.77
N ALA A 402 -11.41 -0.09 30.78
CA ALA A 402 -12.87 -0.16 30.94
C ALA A 402 -13.63 0.50 29.77
N ASN A 403 -13.10 1.61 29.26
CA ASN A 403 -13.69 2.39 28.17
C ASN A 403 -12.81 2.33 26.92
N GLU A 404 -12.44 1.12 26.50
CA GLU A 404 -11.64 0.93 25.28
C GLU A 404 -12.30 1.63 24.09
N MET A 405 -11.57 2.57 23.48
CA MET A 405 -11.97 3.22 22.25
C MET A 405 -11.80 2.25 21.07
N ARG A 406 -12.90 1.89 20.42
CA ARG A 406 -12.93 1.10 19.20
C ARG A 406 -13.45 2.02 18.11
N ALA A 407 -12.54 2.74 17.49
CA ALA A 407 -12.85 3.82 16.57
C ALA A 407 -12.76 3.38 15.10
N ALA A 408 -13.37 4.17 14.22
CA ALA A 408 -13.14 4.10 12.78
C ALA A 408 -13.13 5.51 12.16
N TRP A 409 -12.32 5.71 11.13
CA TRP A 409 -12.34 6.93 10.31
C TRP A 409 -13.27 6.75 9.13
N ASN A 410 -14.31 7.58 9.05
CA ASN A 410 -15.17 7.73 7.88
C ASN A 410 -14.67 8.92 7.05
N PRO A 411 -14.00 8.68 5.91
CA PRO A 411 -13.28 9.71 5.14
C PRO A 411 -14.17 10.71 4.43
N LEU A 412 -15.49 10.59 4.62
CA LEU A 412 -16.50 11.29 3.86
C LEU A 412 -17.52 11.92 4.81
N PRO A 413 -18.18 12.98 4.36
CA PRO A 413 -19.23 13.63 5.14
C PRO A 413 -20.59 12.90 5.03
N THR A 414 -20.63 11.65 4.54
CA THR A 414 -21.85 10.87 4.32
C THR A 414 -21.72 9.47 4.90
N ALA A 415 -22.86 8.83 5.16
CA ALA A 415 -22.91 7.50 5.79
C ALA A 415 -22.62 6.36 4.82
N ARG A 416 -22.78 6.60 3.51
CA ARG A 416 -22.62 5.59 2.45
C ARG A 416 -23.33 4.27 2.75
N HIS A 417 -24.58 4.39 3.18
CA HIS A 417 -25.39 3.25 3.57
C HIS A 417 -26.84 3.48 3.12
N PRO A 418 -27.57 2.45 2.63
CA PRO A 418 -28.92 2.62 2.08
C PRO A 418 -29.94 3.22 3.07
N ARG A 419 -29.70 3.04 4.37
CA ARG A 419 -30.48 3.62 5.49
C ARG A 419 -29.84 4.87 6.12
N GLY A 420 -28.94 5.55 5.42
CA GLY A 420 -28.19 6.73 5.90
C GLY A 420 -27.38 6.44 7.18
N TRP A 421 -27.09 7.48 7.96
CA TRP A 421 -26.36 7.38 9.24
C TRP A 421 -26.94 6.35 10.19
N ARG A 422 -28.27 6.21 10.28
CA ARG A 422 -28.90 5.20 11.14
C ARG A 422 -28.42 3.80 10.81
N GLY A 423 -28.34 3.47 9.53
CA GLY A 423 -27.93 2.12 9.12
C GLY A 423 -26.44 1.87 9.30
N LEU A 424 -25.58 2.83 8.96
CA LEU A 424 -24.15 2.72 9.20
C LEU A 424 -23.86 2.54 10.70
N LEU A 425 -24.46 3.36 11.57
CA LEU A 425 -24.21 3.30 13.01
C LEU A 425 -24.82 2.03 13.63
N ASP A 426 -25.98 1.55 13.15
CA ASP A 426 -26.51 0.23 13.53
C ASP A 426 -25.47 -0.88 13.23
N GLN A 427 -24.85 -0.87 12.04
CA GLN A 427 -23.87 -1.87 11.61
C GLN A 427 -22.56 -1.77 12.42
N LEU A 428 -22.03 -0.57 12.60
CA LEU A 428 -20.81 -0.33 13.37
C LEU A 428 -21.00 -0.73 14.85
N ALA A 429 -22.12 -0.35 15.46
CA ALA A 429 -22.43 -0.68 16.86
C ALA A 429 -22.63 -2.19 17.08
N ALA A 430 -23.26 -2.90 16.13
CA ALA A 430 -23.42 -4.35 16.18
C ALA A 430 -22.06 -5.09 16.26
N HIS A 431 -21.01 -4.49 15.68
CA HIS A 431 -19.64 -4.97 15.72
C HIS A 431 -18.74 -4.17 16.68
N ARG A 432 -19.35 -3.60 17.73
CA ARG A 432 -18.70 -2.99 18.90
C ARG A 432 -17.88 -1.73 18.64
N VAL A 433 -17.99 -1.09 17.49
CA VAL A 433 -17.42 0.24 17.27
C VAL A 433 -18.19 1.27 18.11
N ASN A 434 -17.47 2.08 18.88
CA ASN A 434 -18.06 3.06 19.83
C ASN A 434 -17.57 4.50 19.60
N THR A 435 -16.69 4.73 18.63
CA THR A 435 -16.22 6.06 18.25
C THR A 435 -16.13 6.16 16.73
N LEU A 436 -16.54 7.29 16.16
CA LEU A 436 -16.50 7.52 14.72
C LEU A 436 -15.91 8.91 14.43
N PHE A 437 -14.82 8.95 13.68
CA PHE A 437 -14.23 10.18 13.15
C PHE A 437 -14.80 10.45 11.76
N VAL A 438 -15.63 11.48 11.58
CA VAL A 438 -16.28 11.77 10.28
C VAL A 438 -15.69 13.02 9.65
N HIS A 439 -15.21 12.90 8.41
CA HIS A 439 -14.57 14.01 7.70
C HIS A 439 -15.59 15.04 7.20
N TRP A 440 -15.73 16.15 7.92
CA TRP A 440 -16.74 17.18 7.61
C TRP A 440 -16.18 18.37 6.86
N GLN A 441 -14.87 18.62 6.95
CA GLN A 441 -14.29 19.88 6.52
C GLN A 441 -12.81 19.75 6.16
N SER A 442 -12.40 20.52 5.14
CA SER A 442 -11.00 20.74 4.76
C SER A 442 -10.70 22.24 4.70
N ALA A 443 -9.71 22.72 5.45
CA ALA A 443 -9.29 24.12 5.49
C ALA A 443 -10.44 25.13 5.59
N ALA A 444 -11.29 24.97 6.61
CA ALA A 444 -12.52 25.76 6.84
C ALA A 444 -13.59 25.66 5.72
N THR A 445 -13.42 24.77 4.73
CA THR A 445 -14.41 24.49 3.67
C THR A 445 -15.22 23.25 4.03
N PRO A 446 -16.55 23.38 4.25
CA PRO A 446 -17.39 22.21 4.52
C PRO A 446 -17.47 21.29 3.30
N LEU A 447 -17.35 19.98 3.51
CA LEU A 447 -17.38 18.98 2.44
C LEU A 447 -18.81 18.53 2.10
N TYR A 448 -19.78 18.85 2.95
CA TYR A 448 -21.20 18.52 2.76
C TYR A 448 -21.99 19.59 2.00
N THR A 449 -21.50 20.83 1.89
CA THR A 449 -22.20 21.94 1.21
C THR A 449 -21.60 22.21 -0.18
N GLN A 450 -22.17 21.59 -1.22
CA GLN A 450 -22.02 22.12 -2.58
C GLN A 450 -23.41 22.24 -3.21
N SER A 451 -23.78 23.46 -3.58
CA SER A 451 -25.09 23.85 -4.09
C SER A 451 -25.47 23.09 -5.38
N GLY A 452 -26.73 22.64 -5.47
CA GLY A 452 -27.27 21.85 -6.60
C GLY A 452 -27.29 20.33 -6.37
N ARG A 453 -26.74 19.86 -5.25
CA ARG A 453 -26.69 18.43 -4.87
C ARG A 453 -27.96 18.05 -4.10
N ARG A 454 -28.44 16.82 -4.31
CA ARG A 454 -29.60 16.18 -3.64
C ARG A 454 -29.68 16.61 -2.17
N ALA A 455 -30.87 16.88 -1.65
CA ALA A 455 -31.08 17.00 -0.21
C ALA A 455 -30.56 15.72 0.45
N SER A 456 -29.31 15.72 0.90
CA SER A 456 -28.69 14.52 1.44
C SER A 456 -29.32 14.28 2.80
N VAL A 457 -29.99 13.14 2.92
CA VAL A 457 -30.45 12.48 4.15
C VAL A 457 -29.31 12.14 5.14
N ASP A 458 -28.16 12.80 5.01
CA ASP A 458 -26.91 12.55 5.75
C ASP A 458 -26.34 13.86 6.31
N THR A 459 -27.15 14.64 7.02
CA THR A 459 -26.70 15.83 7.75
C THR A 459 -25.90 15.46 9.02
N LEU A 460 -25.08 16.39 9.52
CA LEU A 460 -24.45 16.25 10.83
C LEU A 460 -25.48 16.00 11.96
N ALA A 461 -26.68 16.59 11.86
CA ALA A 461 -27.73 16.40 12.87
C ALA A 461 -28.27 14.97 12.88
N GLU A 462 -28.46 14.36 11.70
CA GLU A 462 -28.84 12.95 11.57
C GLU A 462 -27.73 12.02 12.04
N ALA A 463 -26.46 12.35 11.75
CA ALA A 463 -25.31 11.60 12.25
C ALA A 463 -25.27 11.60 13.79
N LEU A 464 -25.46 12.76 14.42
CA LEU A 464 -25.53 12.91 15.87
C LEU A 464 -26.70 12.12 16.47
N THR A 465 -27.87 12.21 15.86
CA THR A 465 -29.07 11.46 16.29
C THR A 465 -28.85 9.95 16.21
N ALA A 466 -28.22 9.48 15.13
CA ALA A 466 -27.89 8.06 14.95
C ALA A 466 -26.83 7.58 15.95
N ALA A 467 -25.83 8.42 16.24
CA ALA A 467 -24.77 8.14 17.19
C ALA A 467 -25.29 8.06 18.64
N ASP A 468 -26.19 8.96 19.05
CA ASP A 468 -26.78 8.99 20.39
C ASP A 468 -27.51 7.67 20.73
N ARG A 469 -28.26 7.12 19.75
CA ARG A 469 -28.97 5.83 19.91
C ARG A 469 -28.08 4.68 20.35
N HIS A 470 -26.81 4.67 19.92
CA HIS A 470 -25.83 3.63 20.24
C HIS A 470 -24.76 4.10 21.22
N LYS A 471 -24.88 5.33 21.75
CA LYS A 471 -23.86 6.01 22.56
C LYS A 471 -22.49 6.03 21.88
N THR A 472 -22.48 6.17 20.55
CA THR A 472 -21.25 6.29 19.77
C THR A 472 -20.72 7.71 19.89
N ALA A 473 -19.45 7.88 20.26
CA ALA A 473 -18.80 9.18 20.27
C ALA A 473 -18.52 9.64 18.83
N LEU A 474 -19.29 10.62 18.34
CA LEU A 474 -19.08 11.21 17.02
C LEU A 474 -18.09 12.38 17.12
N HIS A 475 -16.94 12.24 16.47
CA HIS A 475 -15.91 13.28 16.39
C HIS A 475 -15.93 13.92 15.00
N ALA A 476 -15.92 15.24 14.94
CA ALA A 476 -15.76 15.96 13.69
C ALA A 476 -14.29 15.94 13.27
N TRP A 477 -13.98 15.13 12.26
CA TRP A 477 -12.67 15.08 11.63
C TRP A 477 -12.53 16.22 10.62
N VAL A 478 -11.43 16.97 10.75
CA VAL A 478 -11.11 18.13 9.91
C VAL A 478 -9.65 18.06 9.45
N THR A 479 -9.43 18.19 8.15
CA THR A 479 -8.09 18.42 7.60
C THR A 479 -7.76 19.92 7.65
N CYS A 480 -6.69 20.30 8.36
CA CYS A 480 -6.48 21.68 8.76
C CYS A 480 -6.05 22.61 7.62
N TRP A 481 -4.97 22.29 6.90
CA TRP A 481 -4.33 23.27 6.00
C TRP A 481 -4.58 23.00 4.52
N THR A 482 -4.87 21.77 4.12
CA THR A 482 -5.09 21.40 2.72
C THR A 482 -6.42 21.95 2.18
N LEU A 483 -6.42 22.50 0.96
CA LEU A 483 -7.61 22.98 0.26
C LEU A 483 -8.29 21.86 -0.55
N GLU A 484 -8.17 20.61 -0.10
CA GLU A 484 -8.85 19.48 -0.70
C GLU A 484 -10.37 19.73 -0.74
N GLY A 485 -10.99 19.48 -1.90
CA GLY A 485 -12.42 19.73 -2.10
C GLY A 485 -12.84 21.20 -2.20
N ALA A 486 -11.91 22.16 -2.09
CA ALA A 486 -12.20 23.58 -2.26
C ALA A 486 -12.56 23.91 -3.72
N ALA A 487 -13.52 24.82 -3.90
CA ALA A 487 -13.89 25.30 -5.23
C ALA A 487 -12.71 26.03 -5.90
N PRO A 488 -12.50 25.89 -7.23
CA PRO A 488 -11.41 26.59 -7.93
C PRO A 488 -11.39 28.11 -7.70
N ALA A 489 -12.57 28.74 -7.62
CA ALA A 489 -12.68 30.18 -7.32
C ALA A 489 -12.11 30.56 -5.94
N LEU A 490 -12.30 29.71 -4.93
CA LEU A 490 -11.72 29.92 -3.60
C LEU A 490 -10.19 29.81 -3.66
N ILE A 491 -9.67 28.78 -4.35
CA ILE A 491 -8.24 28.59 -4.53
C ILE A 491 -7.64 29.82 -5.23
N THR A 492 -8.20 30.24 -6.37
CA THR A 492 -7.76 31.43 -7.11
C THR A 492 -7.75 32.69 -6.25
N ARG A 493 -8.80 32.90 -5.44
CA ARG A 493 -8.86 34.04 -4.50
C ARG A 493 -7.73 33.98 -3.47
N LEU A 494 -7.57 32.84 -2.78
CA LEU A 494 -6.54 32.69 -1.74
C LEU A 494 -5.12 32.81 -2.32
N THR A 495 -4.89 32.35 -3.56
CA THR A 495 -3.63 32.57 -4.29
C THR A 495 -3.38 34.06 -4.50
N ARG A 496 -4.38 34.82 -4.97
CA ARG A 496 -4.27 36.27 -5.17
C ARG A 496 -4.03 37.04 -3.87
N GLU A 497 -4.56 36.54 -2.76
CA GLU A 497 -4.38 37.10 -1.42
C GLU A 497 -3.04 36.70 -0.76
N ASP A 498 -2.18 35.93 -1.45
CA ASP A 498 -0.92 35.35 -0.93
C ASP A 498 -1.12 34.54 0.38
N ARG A 499 -2.28 33.88 0.51
CA ARG A 499 -2.65 33.11 1.71
C ARG A 499 -2.19 31.67 1.69
N LEU A 500 -1.57 31.23 0.60
CA LEU A 500 -1.21 29.83 0.37
C LEU A 500 0.28 29.57 0.63
N MET A 501 0.60 28.31 0.92
CA MET A 501 1.97 27.86 1.01
C MET A 501 2.65 27.91 -0.36
N ARG A 502 3.98 28.01 -0.36
CA ARG A 502 4.82 27.86 -1.55
C ARG A 502 5.89 26.81 -1.34
N ASP A 503 6.24 26.09 -2.39
CA ASP A 503 7.39 25.20 -2.40
C ASP A 503 8.71 25.96 -2.52
N ALA A 504 9.84 25.25 -2.51
CA ALA A 504 11.17 25.85 -2.58
C ALA A 504 11.46 26.51 -3.95
N ALA A 505 10.77 26.08 -5.01
CA ALA A 505 10.84 26.68 -6.34
C ALA A 505 9.90 27.89 -6.49
N GLY A 506 9.08 28.18 -5.49
CA GLY A 506 8.12 29.28 -5.48
C GLY A 506 6.76 28.91 -6.06
N ASN A 507 6.52 27.65 -6.43
CA ASN A 507 5.21 27.21 -6.89
C ASN A 507 4.22 27.25 -5.74
N THR A 508 2.99 27.65 -6.05
CA THR A 508 1.91 27.67 -5.06
C THR A 508 1.44 26.26 -4.76
N LEU A 509 1.34 25.92 -3.48
CA LEU A 509 0.74 24.68 -3.01
C LEU A 509 -0.71 24.98 -2.58
N PRO A 510 -1.69 24.11 -2.85
CA PRO A 510 -3.09 24.29 -2.47
C PRO A 510 -3.30 24.05 -0.96
N TRP A 511 -2.54 24.75 -0.12
CA TRP A 511 -2.50 24.64 1.33
C TRP A 511 -2.46 26.03 1.93
N LEU A 512 -3.27 26.30 2.96
CA LEU A 512 -3.22 27.55 3.72
C LEU A 512 -1.87 27.68 4.45
N CYS A 513 -1.25 28.86 4.38
CA CYS A 513 -0.02 29.14 5.11
C CYS A 513 -0.29 29.31 6.62
N PRO A 514 0.25 28.47 7.52
CA PRO A 514 -0.01 28.55 8.97
C PRO A 514 0.70 29.75 9.63
N SER A 515 1.68 30.35 8.96
CA SER A 515 2.40 31.53 9.44
C SER A 515 1.53 32.79 9.46
N LEU A 516 0.43 32.82 8.67
CA LEU A 516 -0.51 33.94 8.60
C LEU A 516 -1.58 33.84 9.71
N PRO A 517 -1.69 34.85 10.61
CA PRO A 517 -2.72 34.86 11.65
C PRO A 517 -4.14 34.72 11.10
N GLU A 518 -4.45 35.32 9.94
CA GLU A 518 -5.79 35.31 9.35
C GLU A 518 -6.21 33.89 8.92
N ASN A 519 -5.25 33.05 8.52
CA ASN A 519 -5.52 31.64 8.23
C ASN A 519 -5.76 30.84 9.51
N ARG A 520 -5.04 31.12 10.60
CA ARG A 520 -5.27 30.47 11.89
C ARG A 520 -6.65 30.81 12.44
N VAL A 521 -7.02 32.09 12.43
CA VAL A 521 -8.34 32.57 12.86
C VAL A 521 -9.45 31.91 12.05
N LEU A 522 -9.33 31.87 10.71
CA LEU A 522 -10.29 31.20 9.84
C LEU A 522 -10.56 29.74 10.25
N LEU A 523 -9.50 28.97 10.52
CA LEU A 523 -9.64 27.58 10.95
C LEU A 523 -10.24 27.47 12.36
N ILE A 524 -9.77 28.28 13.30
CA ILE A 524 -10.24 28.25 14.68
C ILE A 524 -11.73 28.57 14.75
N ASP A 525 -12.20 29.61 14.06
CA ASP A 525 -13.62 30.00 14.07
C ASP A 525 -14.51 28.90 13.46
N SER A 526 -14.03 28.24 12.42
CA SER A 526 -14.73 27.12 11.82
C SER A 526 -14.82 25.92 12.76
N LEU A 527 -13.72 25.56 13.43
CA LEU A 527 -13.67 24.46 14.40
C LEU A 527 -14.55 24.74 15.63
N ARG A 528 -14.59 25.99 16.12
CA ARG A 528 -15.53 26.42 17.17
C ARG A 528 -16.98 26.23 16.73
N THR A 529 -17.28 26.56 15.48
CA THR A 529 -18.62 26.40 14.92
C THR A 529 -19.03 24.92 14.90
N LEU A 530 -18.14 24.02 14.48
CA LEU A 530 -18.38 22.57 14.52
C LEU A 530 -18.53 22.05 15.96
N ALA A 531 -17.67 22.49 16.89
CA ALA A 531 -17.73 22.06 18.28
C ALA A 531 -19.09 22.38 18.95
N ARG A 532 -19.66 23.56 18.65
CA ARG A 532 -20.99 23.97 19.15
C ARG A 532 -22.16 23.17 18.59
N ARG A 533 -21.95 22.27 17.62
CA ARG A 533 -22.99 21.42 17.05
C ARG A 533 -23.33 20.19 17.90
N GLY A 534 -22.61 19.96 19.01
CA GLY A 534 -22.86 18.83 19.90
C GLY A 534 -22.07 17.56 19.57
N VAL A 535 -20.97 17.68 18.83
CA VAL A 535 -20.03 16.57 18.60
C VAL A 535 -19.26 16.23 19.89
N ALA A 536 -18.90 14.95 20.06
CA ALA A 536 -18.11 14.49 21.22
C ALA A 536 -16.67 15.01 21.17
N GLY A 537 -16.15 15.29 19.98
CA GLY A 537 -14.81 15.83 19.82
C GLY A 537 -14.54 16.47 18.47
N ILE A 538 -13.46 17.24 18.43
CA ILE A 538 -12.78 17.70 17.22
C ILE A 538 -11.57 16.79 17.00
N HIS A 539 -11.44 16.23 15.81
CA HIS A 539 -10.33 15.37 15.42
C HIS A 539 -9.54 16.05 14.29
N LEU A 540 -8.34 16.52 14.61
CA LEU A 540 -7.49 17.23 13.66
C LEU A 540 -6.71 16.24 12.81
N ASP A 541 -6.66 16.50 11.51
CA ASP A 541 -5.78 15.80 10.60
C ASP A 541 -5.11 16.82 9.69
N TYR A 542 -4.02 16.43 9.03
CA TYR A 542 -3.22 17.32 8.19
C TYR A 542 -2.78 18.59 8.93
N VAL A 543 -2.68 18.55 10.27
CA VAL A 543 -2.11 19.62 11.11
C VAL A 543 -0.59 19.56 11.08
N ARG A 544 -0.06 19.68 9.86
CA ARG A 544 1.33 19.49 9.45
C ARG A 544 1.61 20.32 8.20
N TYR A 545 2.86 20.35 7.77
CA TYR A 545 3.21 20.86 6.46
C TYR A 545 3.17 19.75 5.39
N PRO A 546 2.97 20.10 4.10
CA PRO A 546 3.11 19.15 3.00
C PRO A 546 4.59 18.79 2.87
N GLU A 547 4.94 17.55 3.21
CA GLU A 547 6.30 17.02 3.18
C GLU A 547 7.35 17.94 3.86
N THR A 548 8.61 17.82 3.46
CA THR A 548 9.67 18.77 3.82
C THR A 548 9.71 20.00 2.91
N THR A 549 8.81 20.09 1.92
CA THR A 549 8.91 21.01 0.77
C THR A 549 8.04 22.28 0.87
N GLY A 550 7.31 22.49 1.96
CA GLY A 550 6.60 23.74 2.24
C GLY A 550 6.56 24.08 3.73
N CYS A 551 6.42 25.33 4.16
CA CYS A 551 6.05 26.52 3.40
C CYS A 551 7.24 27.49 3.29
N TYR A 552 7.56 27.95 2.09
CA TYR A 552 8.60 28.96 1.83
C TYR A 552 8.05 30.30 1.34
N ALA A 553 6.74 30.55 1.56
CA ALA A 553 6.07 31.78 1.16
C ALA A 553 6.68 33.02 1.85
N PRO A 554 6.53 34.23 1.27
CA PRO A 554 7.02 35.48 1.86
C PRO A 554 6.56 35.70 3.31
N ALA A 555 5.31 35.34 3.62
CA ALA A 555 4.78 35.39 4.98
C ALA A 555 5.54 34.51 5.97
N THR A 556 5.95 33.30 5.55
CA THR A 556 6.73 32.39 6.40
C THR A 556 8.15 32.90 6.61
N ARG A 557 8.78 33.46 5.56
CA ARG A 557 10.07 34.14 5.70
C ARG A 557 9.99 35.24 6.74
N LYS A 558 9.03 36.15 6.60
CA LYS A 558 8.84 37.28 7.52
C LYS A 558 8.61 36.80 8.95
N ALA A 559 7.79 35.78 9.15
CA ALA A 559 7.52 35.22 10.48
C ALA A 559 8.77 34.56 11.09
N PHE A 560 9.57 33.85 10.30
CA PHE A 560 10.81 33.23 10.77
C PHE A 560 11.88 34.27 11.10
N GLU A 561 12.09 35.26 10.24
CA GLU A 561 13.02 36.37 10.46
C GLU A 561 12.66 37.16 11.72
N ALA A 562 11.36 37.38 11.96
CA ALA A 562 10.87 38.00 13.19
C ALA A 562 11.13 37.12 14.42
N ALA A 563 10.85 35.82 14.35
CA ALA A 563 11.06 34.89 15.47
C ALA A 563 12.55 34.76 15.87
N ARG A 564 13.47 34.84 14.89
CA ARG A 564 14.91 34.79 15.15
C ARG A 564 15.56 36.15 15.40
N GLY A 565 14.87 37.25 15.12
CA GLY A 565 15.40 38.62 15.22
C GLY A 565 16.47 39.01 14.19
N GLN A 566 16.61 38.25 13.09
CA GLN A 566 17.64 38.45 12.06
C GLN A 566 17.12 38.06 10.66
N PRO A 567 17.47 38.82 9.60
CA PRO A 567 17.13 38.46 8.23
C PRO A 567 17.86 37.18 7.77
N VAL A 568 17.21 36.39 6.92
CA VAL A 568 17.85 35.25 6.23
C VAL A 568 18.49 35.75 4.95
N ALA A 569 19.77 35.47 4.75
CA ALA A 569 20.54 36.00 3.63
C ALA A 569 20.10 35.35 2.31
N ALA A 570 20.11 34.02 2.23
CA ALA A 570 19.71 33.27 1.05
C ALA A 570 18.43 32.46 1.32
N TRP A 571 17.27 33.06 1.04
CA TRP A 571 15.98 32.38 1.17
C TRP A 571 15.55 31.70 -0.14
N PRO A 572 15.07 30.44 -0.13
CA PRO A 572 14.98 29.52 1.01
C PRO A 572 16.24 28.67 1.24
N ALA A 573 17.30 28.83 0.43
CA ALA A 573 18.49 27.96 0.44
C ALA A 573 19.09 27.71 1.84
N ASP A 574 19.20 28.75 2.67
CA ASP A 574 19.75 28.64 4.03
C ASP A 574 18.88 27.79 4.96
N VAL A 575 17.57 27.67 4.70
CA VAL A 575 16.61 26.94 5.54
C VAL A 575 16.21 25.58 4.96
N LEU A 576 16.65 25.25 3.74
CA LEU A 576 16.47 23.92 3.17
C LEU A 576 17.30 22.87 3.92
N PRO A 577 16.96 21.56 3.83
CA PRO A 577 17.79 20.50 4.37
C PRO A 577 19.26 20.65 3.93
N GLY A 578 20.20 20.67 4.89
CA GLY A 578 21.63 20.91 4.64
C GLY A 578 22.06 22.38 4.70
N GLY A 579 21.12 23.33 4.71
CA GLY A 579 21.39 24.76 4.90
C GLY A 579 21.74 25.13 6.34
N ALA A 580 22.44 26.26 6.53
CA ALA A 580 22.94 26.71 7.83
C ALA A 580 21.83 26.98 8.88
N LEU A 581 20.61 27.25 8.43
CA LEU A 581 19.44 27.55 9.26
C LEU A 581 18.37 26.45 9.20
N ALA A 582 18.68 25.27 8.67
CA ALA A 582 17.73 24.16 8.53
C ALA A 582 17.12 23.73 9.87
N ALA A 583 17.95 23.51 10.90
CA ALA A 583 17.50 23.10 12.22
C ALA A 583 16.69 24.18 12.95
N PRO A 584 17.15 25.46 13.03
CA PRO A 584 16.33 26.55 13.56
C PRO A 584 14.99 26.72 12.84
N PHE A 585 14.96 26.53 11.51
CA PHE A 585 13.72 26.65 10.75
C PHE A 585 12.76 25.48 11.00
N ALA A 586 13.27 24.26 11.16
CA ALA A 586 12.47 23.10 11.57
C ALA A 586 11.85 23.28 12.97
N GLU A 587 12.58 23.87 13.91
CA GLU A 587 12.05 24.24 15.23
C GLU A 587 10.95 25.30 15.11
N PHE A 588 11.18 26.36 14.35
CA PHE A 588 10.16 27.40 14.09
C PHE A 588 8.87 26.82 13.49
N ARG A 589 8.97 25.88 12.55
CA ARG A 589 7.82 25.19 11.96
C ARG A 589 7.02 24.39 12.99
N ARG A 590 7.71 23.66 13.89
CA ARG A 590 7.07 22.94 15.01
C ARG A 590 6.38 23.92 15.97
N ALA A 591 7.06 24.99 16.37
CA ALA A 591 6.52 26.02 17.25
C ALA A 591 5.30 26.73 16.65
N THR A 592 5.29 26.97 15.34
CA THR A 592 4.14 27.55 14.61
C THR A 592 2.92 26.63 14.71
N MET A 593 3.12 25.32 14.52
CA MET A 593 2.03 24.35 14.62
C MET A 593 1.51 24.21 16.07
N THR A 594 2.41 24.14 17.04
CA THR A 594 2.06 24.13 18.48
C THR A 594 1.30 25.38 18.89
N THR A 595 1.66 26.55 18.35
CA THR A 595 0.94 27.81 18.61
C THR A 595 -0.50 27.73 18.11
N PHE A 596 -0.73 27.23 16.90
CA PHE A 596 -2.08 27.01 16.38
C PHE A 596 -2.90 26.06 17.28
N ILE A 597 -2.33 24.93 17.71
CA ILE A 597 -3.03 24.00 18.62
C ILE A 597 -3.37 24.68 19.95
N ARG A 598 -2.46 25.50 20.50
CA ARG A 598 -2.68 26.23 21.75
C ARG A 598 -3.81 27.26 21.62
N GLU A 599 -3.79 28.06 20.55
CA GLU A 599 -4.86 29.02 20.22
C GLU A 599 -6.21 28.31 20.06
N LEU A 600 -6.23 27.19 19.34
CA LEU A 600 -7.42 26.37 19.16
C LEU A 600 -7.94 25.80 20.47
N ARG A 601 -7.08 25.21 21.32
CA ARG A 601 -7.52 24.65 22.61
C ARG A 601 -8.13 25.72 23.51
N ALA A 602 -7.54 26.91 23.56
CA ALA A 602 -8.10 28.04 24.31
C ALA A 602 -9.49 28.42 23.78
N ALA A 603 -9.63 28.52 22.45
CA ALA A 603 -10.89 28.85 21.80
C ALA A 603 -11.99 27.78 21.99
N LEU A 604 -11.62 26.50 22.03
CA LEU A 604 -12.56 25.39 22.30
C LEU A 604 -12.97 25.34 23.77
N ARG A 605 -12.06 25.59 24.72
CA ARG A 605 -12.42 25.69 26.16
C ARG A 605 -13.45 26.80 26.43
N ASP A 606 -13.34 27.91 25.71
CA ASP A 606 -14.32 29.00 25.74
C ASP A 606 -15.66 28.62 25.08
N ALA A 607 -15.61 27.98 23.91
CA ALA A 607 -16.81 27.74 23.10
C ALA A 607 -17.60 26.47 23.46
N ALA A 608 -16.92 25.41 23.91
CA ALA A 608 -17.45 24.07 24.15
C ALA A 608 -16.49 23.29 25.08
N PRO A 609 -16.45 23.57 26.40
CA PRO A 609 -15.42 23.06 27.31
C PRO A 609 -15.34 21.53 27.41
N GLU A 610 -16.45 20.83 27.18
CA GLU A 610 -16.53 19.37 27.23
C GLU A 610 -16.09 18.68 25.93
N VAL A 611 -15.81 19.45 24.85
CA VAL A 611 -15.42 18.86 23.56
C VAL A 611 -13.99 18.31 23.65
N SER A 612 -13.82 17.04 23.30
CA SER A 612 -12.47 16.48 23.20
C SER A 612 -11.73 17.04 21.98
N LEU A 613 -10.43 17.28 22.08
CA LEU A 613 -9.55 17.61 20.97
C LEU A 613 -8.51 16.50 20.79
N SER A 614 -8.45 15.94 19.59
CA SER A 614 -7.52 14.86 19.22
C SER A 614 -6.84 15.15 17.89
N ALA A 615 -5.79 14.41 17.55
CA ALA A 615 -5.11 14.57 16.27
C ALA A 615 -4.64 13.24 15.67
N ALA A 616 -4.87 13.06 14.37
CA ALA A 616 -4.15 12.11 13.53
C ALA A 616 -2.72 12.61 13.29
N VAL A 617 -1.75 11.76 13.58
CA VAL A 617 -0.32 12.11 13.54
C VAL A 617 0.48 11.03 12.82
N PHE A 618 1.65 11.39 12.31
CA PHE A 618 2.54 10.41 11.71
C PHE A 618 2.90 9.27 12.68
N PRO A 619 3.20 8.07 12.15
CA PRO A 619 3.33 6.84 12.93
C PRO A 619 4.35 6.88 14.07
N THR A 620 5.36 7.76 14.01
CA THR A 620 6.36 7.91 15.07
C THR A 620 6.59 9.38 15.43
N PRO A 621 7.04 9.70 16.67
CA PRO A 621 7.40 11.06 17.05
C PRO A 621 8.41 11.72 16.10
N ALA A 622 9.40 10.97 15.63
CA ALA A 622 10.43 11.48 14.72
C ALA A 622 9.85 11.82 13.33
N ALA A 623 9.04 10.93 12.76
CA ALA A 623 8.35 11.19 11.48
C ALA A 623 7.39 12.39 11.60
N ALA A 624 6.69 12.51 12.73
CA ALA A 624 5.80 13.62 13.01
C ALA A 624 6.56 14.96 13.11
N ALA A 625 7.68 14.98 13.83
CA ALA A 625 8.52 16.17 14.01
C ALA A 625 9.07 16.69 12.66
N ALA A 626 9.45 15.80 11.74
CA ALA A 626 9.90 16.16 10.39
C ALA A 626 8.85 16.93 9.58
N HIS A 627 7.57 16.80 9.93
CA HIS A 627 6.44 17.47 9.28
C HIS A 627 5.81 18.59 10.13
N GLY A 628 6.50 19.02 11.20
CA GLY A 628 6.05 20.10 12.07
C GLY A 628 5.06 19.68 13.16
N GLN A 629 4.81 18.39 13.37
CA GLN A 629 3.95 17.89 14.45
C GLN A 629 4.77 17.64 15.72
N ALA A 630 4.45 18.36 16.79
CA ALA A 630 5.03 18.17 18.12
C ALA A 630 4.03 17.52 19.08
N TRP A 631 3.32 16.49 18.62
CA TRP A 631 2.22 15.88 19.36
C TRP A 631 2.57 15.32 20.75
N PRO A 632 3.80 14.82 21.04
CA PRO A 632 4.15 14.47 22.42
C PRO A 632 4.10 15.68 23.35
N GLU A 633 4.50 16.86 22.86
CA GLU A 633 4.39 18.11 23.60
C GLU A 633 2.93 18.55 23.76
N TRP A 634 2.13 18.42 22.70
CA TRP A 634 0.71 18.74 22.76
C TRP A 634 -0.04 17.90 23.81
N LEU A 635 0.31 16.62 23.97
CA LEU A 635 -0.28 15.75 25.00
C LEU A 635 0.18 16.09 26.42
N ARG A 636 1.48 16.37 26.58
CA ARG A 636 2.08 16.71 27.88
C ARG A 636 1.51 18.01 28.43
N ASP A 637 1.35 19.00 27.56
CA ASP A 637 0.87 20.33 27.90
C ASP A 637 -0.67 20.40 27.96
N GLY A 638 -1.37 19.27 27.76
CA GLY A 638 -2.83 19.20 27.78
C GLY A 638 -3.52 19.97 26.65
N LEU A 639 -2.80 20.19 25.54
CA LEU A 639 -3.31 20.87 24.36
C LEU A 639 -4.19 19.95 23.51
N ILE A 640 -3.93 18.65 23.48
CA ILE A 640 -4.82 17.61 22.94
C ILE A 640 -5.06 16.53 24.01
N ASP A 641 -6.20 15.85 23.95
CA ASP A 641 -6.60 14.84 24.94
C ASP A 641 -5.99 13.48 24.63
N PHE A 642 -5.96 13.11 23.35
CA PHE A 642 -5.31 11.90 22.85
C PHE A 642 -4.76 12.10 21.44
N ALA A 643 -3.77 11.29 21.07
CA ALA A 643 -3.20 11.26 19.73
C ALA A 643 -3.50 9.93 19.03
N CYS A 644 -3.64 9.98 17.71
CA CYS A 644 -3.83 8.83 16.86
C CYS A 644 -2.65 8.68 15.87
N PRO A 645 -1.55 8.03 16.27
CA PRO A 645 -0.48 7.69 15.34
C PRO A 645 -0.99 6.75 14.24
N MET A 646 -0.84 7.14 12.99
CA MET A 646 -1.26 6.36 11.81
C MET A 646 -0.25 5.24 11.51
N ILE A 647 -0.29 4.15 12.28
CA ILE A 647 0.63 3.00 12.16
C ILE A 647 0.08 2.04 11.08
N TYR A 648 0.11 2.50 9.83
CA TYR A 648 -0.40 1.77 8.68
C TYR A 648 0.66 0.80 8.14
N THR A 649 0.70 -0.38 8.73
CA THR A 649 1.60 -1.47 8.31
C THR A 649 0.93 -2.82 8.46
N GLU A 650 1.25 -3.73 7.54
CA GLU A 650 0.83 -5.14 7.61
C GLU A 650 1.81 -5.99 8.45
N SER A 651 2.99 -5.44 8.78
CA SER A 651 4.04 -6.13 9.54
C SER A 651 3.81 -5.97 11.05
N PRO A 652 3.54 -7.06 11.80
CA PRO A 652 3.42 -6.99 13.25
C PRO A 652 4.68 -6.48 13.94
N ALA A 653 5.85 -6.75 13.35
CA ALA A 653 7.14 -6.27 13.87
C ALA A 653 7.27 -4.75 13.74
N ASP A 654 6.93 -4.19 12.57
CA ASP A 654 6.98 -2.74 12.34
C ASP A 654 5.93 -2.03 13.20
N PHE A 655 4.73 -2.61 13.32
CA PHE A 655 3.69 -2.11 14.21
C PHE A 655 4.20 -2.01 15.65
N ASN A 656 4.81 -3.08 16.17
CA ASN A 656 5.35 -3.12 17.53
C ASN A 656 6.50 -2.12 17.75
N ALA A 657 7.37 -1.93 16.76
CA ALA A 657 8.49 -1.00 16.82
C ALA A 657 8.01 0.46 16.82
N GLN A 658 7.09 0.82 15.91
CA GLN A 658 6.51 2.16 15.83
C GLN A 658 5.70 2.48 17.09
N LEU A 659 4.90 1.52 17.57
CA LEU A 659 4.14 1.68 18.82
C LEU A 659 5.06 1.84 20.04
N ALA A 660 6.19 1.13 20.10
CA ALA A 660 7.18 1.33 21.16
C ALA A 660 7.77 2.75 21.15
N ALA A 661 8.04 3.31 19.96
CA ALA A 661 8.51 4.69 19.83
C ALA A 661 7.45 5.70 20.31
N CYS A 662 6.16 5.45 20.06
CA CYS A 662 5.08 6.28 20.60
C CYS A 662 4.98 6.22 22.12
N LEU A 663 5.07 5.02 22.71
CA LEU A 663 5.00 4.81 24.16
C LEU A 663 6.20 5.38 24.92
N ALA A 664 7.36 5.49 24.26
CA ALA A 664 8.50 6.19 24.83
C ALA A 664 8.27 7.71 24.93
N ALA A 665 7.37 8.27 24.12
CA ALA A 665 7.11 9.71 24.04
C ALA A 665 5.82 10.15 24.72
N ALA A 666 4.87 9.24 24.98
CA ALA A 666 3.57 9.58 25.54
C ALA A 666 2.94 8.44 26.37
N PRO A 667 2.05 8.78 27.33
CA PRO A 667 1.31 7.80 28.11
C PRO A 667 0.41 6.89 27.25
N ALA A 668 0.34 5.61 27.58
CA ALA A 668 -0.45 4.61 26.84
C ALA A 668 -1.95 4.96 26.78
N ASP A 669 -2.50 5.46 27.88
CA ASP A 669 -3.90 5.86 28.04
C ASP A 669 -4.28 7.13 27.27
N LYS A 670 -3.33 7.74 26.53
CA LYS A 670 -3.57 8.85 25.60
C LYS A 670 -3.27 8.50 24.14
N LEU A 671 -3.06 7.22 23.83
CA LEU A 671 -2.74 6.76 22.48
C LEU A 671 -3.84 5.85 21.93
N VAL A 672 -4.30 6.19 20.72
CA VAL A 672 -5.27 5.41 19.92
C VAL A 672 -4.67 5.17 18.54
N PRO A 673 -3.77 4.19 18.36
CA PRO A 673 -3.11 3.90 17.09
C PRO A 673 -4.12 3.59 15.99
N GLY A 674 -3.86 4.16 14.81
CA GLY A 674 -4.60 3.86 13.60
C GLY A 674 -4.12 2.56 12.95
N LEU A 675 -5.06 1.68 12.63
CA LEU A 675 -4.87 0.43 11.91
C LEU A 675 -5.33 0.64 10.47
N GLY A 676 -4.40 0.59 9.52
CA GLY A 676 -4.63 1.02 8.14
C GLY A 676 -5.34 0.02 7.24
N SER A 677 -6.44 -0.61 7.66
CA SER A 677 -7.16 -1.65 6.87
C SER A 677 -7.57 -1.23 5.44
N GLY A 678 -7.77 0.05 5.19
CA GLY A 678 -8.12 0.67 3.91
C GLY A 678 -7.20 1.85 3.54
N ALA A 679 -5.98 1.91 4.06
CA ALA A 679 -4.96 2.89 3.67
C ALA A 679 -4.20 2.37 2.44
N ASP A 680 -3.86 3.17 1.43
CA ASP A 680 -3.24 2.69 0.18
C ASP A 680 -2.05 1.74 0.36
N GLU A 681 -1.18 2.03 1.32
CA GLU A 681 0.01 1.28 1.70
C GLU A 681 -0.24 0.02 2.55
N CYS A 682 -1.48 -0.22 2.99
CA CYS A 682 -1.82 -1.28 3.94
C CYS A 682 -3.25 -1.83 3.71
N GLN A 683 -3.40 -3.14 3.51
CA GLN A 683 -4.71 -3.81 3.51
C GLN A 683 -4.58 -5.19 4.16
N PHE A 684 -4.43 -5.22 5.48
CA PHE A 684 -4.24 -6.47 6.20
C PHE A 684 -5.53 -7.31 6.34
N ASP A 685 -5.37 -8.58 6.68
CA ASP A 685 -6.47 -9.51 6.97
C ASP A 685 -6.89 -9.48 8.46
N ALA A 686 -7.92 -10.25 8.79
CA ALA A 686 -8.43 -10.35 10.16
C ALA A 686 -7.39 -10.91 11.15
N VAL A 687 -6.49 -11.81 10.70
CA VAL A 687 -5.42 -12.38 11.54
C VAL A 687 -4.47 -11.28 11.99
N THR A 688 -3.98 -10.50 11.04
CA THR A 688 -3.05 -9.40 11.30
C THR A 688 -3.72 -8.29 12.13
N ALA A 689 -4.97 -7.96 11.83
CA ALA A 689 -5.76 -7.03 12.63
C ALA A 689 -5.88 -7.51 14.09
N ALA A 690 -6.15 -8.80 14.31
CA ALA A 690 -6.26 -9.38 15.64
C ALA A 690 -4.94 -9.31 16.42
N LEU A 691 -3.80 -9.54 15.76
CA LEU A 691 -2.47 -9.39 16.37
C LEU A 691 -2.20 -7.95 16.82
N GLN A 692 -2.55 -6.96 15.99
CA GLN A 692 -2.37 -5.55 16.32
C GLN A 692 -3.30 -5.10 17.46
N ILE A 693 -4.57 -5.54 17.46
CA ILE A 693 -5.51 -5.28 18.57
C ILE A 693 -5.03 -5.93 19.87
N ALA A 694 -4.55 -7.18 19.80
CA ALA A 694 -4.00 -7.87 20.95
C ALA A 694 -2.81 -7.13 21.55
N GLU A 695 -1.93 -6.57 20.72
CA GLU A 695 -0.82 -5.75 21.18
C GLU A 695 -1.28 -4.46 21.85
N THR A 696 -2.22 -3.74 21.24
CA THR A 696 -2.82 -2.51 21.81
C THR A 696 -3.38 -2.78 23.21
N ARG A 697 -4.13 -3.89 23.38
CA ARG A 697 -4.64 -4.33 24.69
C ARG A 697 -3.52 -4.71 25.65
N ARG A 698 -2.55 -5.52 25.20
CA ARG A 698 -1.42 -5.95 26.03
C ARG A 698 -0.65 -4.76 26.61
N ARG A 699 -0.50 -3.69 25.84
CA ARG A 699 0.18 -2.45 26.24
C ARG A 699 -0.73 -1.44 26.95
N ARG A 700 -2.00 -1.78 27.20
CA ARG A 700 -2.99 -0.96 27.93
C ARG A 700 -3.20 0.43 27.32
N LEU A 701 -3.24 0.49 25.98
CA LEU A 701 -3.58 1.73 25.29
C LEU A 701 -5.04 2.12 25.49
N ALA A 702 -5.38 3.38 25.19
CA ALA A 702 -6.75 3.88 25.26
C ALA A 702 -7.71 3.14 24.30
N GLY A 703 -7.18 2.63 23.19
CA GLY A 703 -7.96 1.93 22.18
C GLY A 703 -7.22 1.83 20.85
N PHE A 704 -7.97 1.64 19.77
CA PHE A 704 -7.46 1.60 18.40
C PHE A 704 -8.51 2.18 17.44
N ALA A 705 -8.08 2.55 16.24
CA ALA A 705 -8.94 3.14 15.23
C ALA A 705 -8.71 2.52 13.85
N PHE A 706 -9.73 2.03 13.16
CA PHE A 706 -9.60 1.52 11.79
C PHE A 706 -9.64 2.66 10.77
N PHE A 707 -8.65 2.73 9.89
CA PHE A 707 -8.69 3.55 8.69
C PHE A 707 -8.85 2.61 7.48
N ALA A 708 -9.98 2.60 6.77
CA ALA A 708 -11.13 3.49 6.87
C ALA A 708 -12.46 2.71 6.86
N VAL A 709 -13.56 3.40 7.15
CA VAL A 709 -14.92 2.87 6.97
C VAL A 709 -15.15 2.66 5.47
N ASP A 710 -15.18 1.39 5.09
CA ASP A 710 -15.47 0.90 3.75
C ASP A 710 -16.18 -0.47 3.85
N ASP A 711 -16.45 -1.07 2.69
CA ASP A 711 -17.14 -2.35 2.62
C ASP A 711 -16.27 -3.52 3.14
N GLU A 712 -14.94 -3.44 3.09
CA GLU A 712 -14.07 -4.48 3.67
C GLU A 712 -14.15 -4.44 5.19
N LEU A 713 -14.05 -3.24 5.78
CA LEU A 713 -14.12 -3.07 7.22
C LEU A 713 -15.47 -3.55 7.74
N THR A 714 -16.56 -3.09 7.13
CA THR A 714 -17.91 -3.29 7.64
C THR A 714 -18.51 -4.65 7.27
N GLY A 715 -18.09 -5.25 6.16
CA GLY A 715 -18.62 -6.52 5.65
C GLY A 715 -17.76 -7.75 5.97
N SER A 716 -16.48 -7.58 6.29
CA SER A 716 -15.52 -8.69 6.44
C SER A 716 -14.73 -8.60 7.75
N LEU A 717 -13.97 -7.53 7.96
CA LEU A 717 -13.08 -7.43 9.13
C LEU A 717 -13.84 -7.34 10.46
N LEU A 718 -14.75 -6.37 10.60
CA LEU A 718 -15.51 -6.18 11.84
C LEU A 718 -16.37 -7.41 12.20
N PRO A 719 -17.15 -8.02 11.28
CA PRO A 719 -17.87 -9.26 11.59
C PRO A 719 -16.98 -10.42 12.05
N THR A 720 -15.77 -10.52 11.50
CA THR A 720 -14.82 -11.58 11.87
C THR A 720 -14.16 -11.32 13.23
N LEU A 721 -13.79 -10.08 13.51
CA LEU A 721 -13.11 -9.68 14.76
C LEU A 721 -14.06 -9.53 15.94
N PHE A 722 -15.25 -9.00 15.68
CA PHE A 722 -16.29 -8.70 16.65
C PHE A 722 -17.64 -9.23 16.14
N PRO A 723 -17.86 -10.55 16.20
CA PRO A 723 -19.14 -11.14 15.79
C PRO A 723 -20.31 -10.45 16.49
N ALA A 724 -21.38 -10.23 15.73
CA ALA A 724 -22.62 -9.71 16.29
C ALA A 724 -23.13 -10.67 17.40
N PRO A 725 -23.71 -10.12 18.48
CA PRO A 725 -24.18 -10.91 19.62
C PRO A 725 -25.29 -11.90 19.27
#